data_AF-A0AAV2B0A4-F1
#
_entry.id   AF-A0AAV2B0A4-F1
#
_cell.length_a   1.000
_cell.length_b   1.000
_cell.length_c   1.000
_cell.angle_alpha   90.00
_cell.angle_beta   90.00
_cell.angle_gamma   90.00
#
_symmetry.space_group_name_H-M   'P 1'
#
loop_
_entity.id
_entity.type
_entity.pdbx_description
1 polymer ?
#
loop_
_entity_poly.entity_id
_entity_poly.type
_entity_poly.pdbx_seq_one_letter_code
_entity_poly.pdbx_strand_id
1 'polypeptide(L)'
;MAVSSRLPNDSAYFTFQPVGWNLWNLYIGNLMLGSSLLLYDGCPYYLSKTAFWDIMDKYKVTFAFIVTSVIDAFEKEDIVPAPDCKLEHLKLLSIGASPVKLQNIDFILKKVKPDFLVGCLYGATEVIGVFSGFDYNSPVYSSEIQCPALGVDIRIFDDKGNSIVGKSGELVIATPTPSFPVCLWNDEGGSKMQDTYFSKFPNVWAQSDEAWIDPKTRGIIIIGRSDCTIKQHGQRFASEDIYWAIHDIEEIADSICVAQVNDRGDSRAILFVKVKNGHILEKDIICKIEENILKEFTIFYIPKVILQVKDIPTSPKGFVDIISTGTRQIWNKKVPGTQMEKLRSIIQDKYGVKFENYWDFHEWSIKNYSQFWEEVWNFYEVVCSKPYDQPSRRIGDRIIDVEWFPGAELNYAENILRYRDDGVALICVDEDGKELKVTFAQMYEEVRLYAAAFKKIGLQKGDRVACYMSNRREAIYSMLAVASMGAMFGGPLPFYGPKAVAAIMNIMKPKFLITVDIFQFNKREFNTLDSLPEIVNDQEFIEKVIIIPTREGSKLKDISSVNNSCFLDEFLKRGRNSDGNIPELVFEQFSFNQPVFINFTSGTTGFPKGLVHSAGTFLPLLRDFGLHCNLDRTSVTLAMQPASIKQL
;
A
#
# COMPACT_ATOMS: atom_id res chain seq x y z
N MET A 1 -14.97 22.12 36.21
CA MET A 1 -13.65 22.53 35.70
C MET A 1 -13.08 21.37 34.91
N ALA A 2 -13.26 21.36 33.59
CA ALA A 2 -12.59 20.40 32.72
C ALA A 2 -11.26 21.04 32.27
N VAL A 3 -10.13 20.40 32.56
CA VAL A 3 -8.83 20.88 32.10
C VAL A 3 -8.69 20.52 30.63
N SER A 4 -8.93 21.50 29.75
CA SER A 4 -8.58 21.35 28.34
C SER A 4 -7.07 21.37 28.19
N SER A 5 -6.46 20.19 28.14
CA SER A 5 -5.08 20.04 27.66
C SER A 5 -5.07 20.34 26.16
N ARG A 6 -4.98 21.63 25.82
CA ARG A 6 -4.76 22.10 24.45
C ARG A 6 -3.52 21.40 23.89
N LEU A 7 -3.70 20.56 22.87
CA LEU A 7 -2.60 20.16 22.02
C LEU A 7 -2.13 21.41 21.25
N PRO A 8 -0.83 21.70 21.16
CA PRO A 8 -0.33 22.85 20.40
C PRO A 8 -0.67 22.74 18.91
N ASN A 9 -0.87 23.90 18.26
CA ASN A 9 -1.23 24.04 16.84
C ASN A 9 -0.12 23.63 15.83
N ASP A 10 0.86 22.83 16.25
CA ASP A 10 2.05 22.46 15.47
C ASP A 10 2.24 20.94 15.29
N SER A 11 1.15 20.16 15.38
CA SER A 11 1.23 18.69 15.30
C SER A 11 1.69 18.15 13.93
N ALA A 12 2.58 17.16 13.96
CA ALA A 12 3.21 16.53 12.78
C ALA A 12 2.26 15.70 11.91
N TYR A 13 2.70 15.46 10.67
CA TYR A 13 1.99 14.67 9.68
C TYR A 13 2.49 13.21 9.75
N PHE A 14 1.66 12.20 9.48
CA PHE A 14 2.07 10.78 9.55
C PHE A 14 1.77 10.01 8.26
N THR A 15 2.76 9.28 7.76
CA THR A 15 2.67 8.25 6.71
C THR A 15 3.53 7.06 7.14
N PHE A 16 2.97 5.86 7.08
CA PHE A 16 3.58 4.62 7.58
C PHE A 16 3.23 3.48 6.63
N GLN A 17 3.82 2.29 6.78
CA GLN A 17 3.35 1.06 6.15
C GLN A 17 2.78 0.12 7.23
N PRO A 18 1.56 0.39 7.74
CA PRO A 18 0.96 -0.50 8.70
C PRO A 18 0.43 -1.76 8.04
N VAL A 19 0.31 -2.81 8.87
CA VAL A 19 -0.48 -3.98 8.53
C VAL A 19 -1.92 -3.53 8.19
N GLY A 20 -2.52 -4.16 7.18
CA GLY A 20 -3.83 -3.75 6.64
C GLY A 20 -3.78 -2.72 5.51
N TRP A 21 -2.60 -2.13 5.20
CA TRP A 21 -2.43 -1.32 4.00
C TRP A 21 -1.77 -2.11 2.84
N ASN A 22 -2.14 -1.77 1.61
CA ASN A 22 -1.73 -2.50 0.41
C ASN A 22 -0.20 -2.57 0.22
N LEU A 23 0.51 -1.48 0.52
CA LEU A 23 1.96 -1.45 0.40
C LEU A 23 2.66 -2.39 1.39
N TRP A 24 2.05 -2.74 2.51
CA TRP A 24 2.62 -3.73 3.43
C TRP A 24 2.58 -5.13 2.79
N ASN A 25 1.45 -5.53 2.21
CA ASN A 25 1.33 -6.80 1.48
C ASN A 25 2.26 -6.86 0.27
N LEU A 26 2.40 -5.73 -0.46
CA LEU A 26 3.31 -5.58 -1.60
C LEU A 26 4.73 -6.02 -1.19
N TYR A 27 5.30 -5.41 -0.15
CA TYR A 27 6.68 -5.67 0.27
C TYR A 27 6.92 -7.12 0.72
N ILE A 28 5.94 -7.81 1.30
CA ILE A 28 6.13 -9.23 1.70
C ILE A 28 6.35 -10.13 0.47
N GLY A 29 5.82 -9.76 -0.70
CA GLY A 29 6.05 -10.46 -1.96
C GLY A 29 7.51 -10.58 -2.39
N ASN A 30 8.40 -9.67 -1.96
CA ASN A 30 9.81 -9.76 -2.35
C ASN A 30 10.55 -10.97 -1.73
N LEU A 31 10.04 -11.53 -0.63
CA LEU A 31 10.59 -12.73 0.00
C LEU A 31 10.59 -13.95 -0.95
N MET A 32 9.69 -14.00 -1.95
CA MET A 32 9.70 -15.01 -3.02
C MET A 32 10.94 -14.97 -3.91
N LEU A 33 11.58 -13.79 -4.02
CA LEU A 33 12.84 -13.61 -4.74
C LEU A 33 14.05 -13.94 -3.86
N GLY A 34 13.82 -14.24 -2.57
CA GLY A 34 14.85 -14.51 -1.57
C GLY A 34 15.62 -13.26 -1.14
N SER A 35 15.09 -12.07 -1.42
CA SER A 35 15.61 -10.79 -0.93
C SER A 35 15.28 -10.58 0.54
N SER A 36 16.06 -9.76 1.24
CA SER A 36 15.77 -9.37 2.63
C SER A 36 14.75 -8.23 2.70
N LEU A 37 13.91 -8.27 3.73
CA LEU A 37 12.92 -7.26 4.08
C LEU A 37 13.31 -6.57 5.40
N LEU A 38 13.62 -5.27 5.34
CA LEU A 38 13.87 -4.44 6.51
C LEU A 38 12.55 -3.84 7.02
N LEU A 39 12.12 -4.33 8.19
CA LEU A 39 10.96 -3.86 8.92
C LEU A 39 11.40 -2.83 9.97
N TYR A 40 10.87 -1.61 9.87
CA TYR A 40 11.06 -0.58 10.90
C TYR A 40 9.76 -0.35 11.69
N ASP A 41 9.83 -0.56 13.01
CA ASP A 41 8.72 -0.42 13.96
C ASP A 41 8.82 0.91 14.73
N GLY A 42 8.17 1.94 14.21
CA GLY A 42 8.05 3.28 14.82
C GLY A 42 8.52 4.42 13.91
N CYS A 43 8.96 5.53 14.51
CA CYS A 43 9.43 6.73 13.81
C CYS A 43 10.98 6.74 13.66
N PRO A 44 11.55 6.85 12.44
CA PRO A 44 13.02 6.91 12.29
C PRO A 44 13.63 8.20 12.84
N TYR A 45 12.92 9.34 12.73
CA TYR A 45 13.46 10.66 13.04
C TYR A 45 13.73 10.94 14.50
N TYR A 46 13.23 10.09 15.39
CA TYR A 46 13.58 10.17 16.79
C TYR A 46 15.09 9.93 17.03
N LEU A 47 15.70 9.01 16.28
CA LEU A 47 17.13 8.68 16.44
C LEU A 47 18.04 9.85 16.02
N SER A 48 17.74 10.44 14.86
CA SER A 48 18.34 11.68 14.35
C SER A 48 17.48 12.20 13.18
N LYS A 49 17.66 13.47 12.78
CA LYS A 49 17.03 13.97 11.55
C LYS A 49 17.41 13.14 10.31
N THR A 50 18.67 12.68 10.26
CA THR A 50 19.28 11.96 9.13
C THR A 50 18.97 10.46 9.13
N ALA A 51 18.39 9.93 10.22
CA ALA A 51 18.24 8.50 10.48
C ALA A 51 17.57 7.71 9.35
N PHE A 52 16.64 8.30 8.60
CA PHE A 52 16.05 7.65 7.43
C PHE A 52 17.10 7.23 6.40
N TRP A 53 18.06 8.13 6.09
CA TRP A 53 19.18 7.85 5.20
C TRP A 53 20.18 6.88 5.86
N ASP A 54 20.51 7.12 7.12
CA ASP A 54 21.53 6.35 7.85
C ASP A 54 21.12 4.88 8.08
N ILE A 55 19.81 4.62 8.27
CA ILE A 55 19.20 3.28 8.32
C ILE A 55 19.39 2.59 6.96
N MET A 56 19.13 3.27 5.85
CA MET A 56 19.30 2.67 4.51
C MET A 56 20.75 2.28 4.23
N ASP A 57 21.72 3.11 4.63
CA ASP A 57 23.14 2.81 4.43
C ASP A 57 23.62 1.70 5.38
N LYS A 58 23.30 1.79 6.69
CA LYS A 58 23.65 0.77 7.70
C LYS A 58 23.20 -0.63 7.28
N TYR A 59 21.98 -0.74 6.77
CA TYR A 59 21.38 -2.03 6.38
C TYR A 59 21.49 -2.35 4.89
N LYS A 60 22.27 -1.57 4.12
CA LYS A 60 22.60 -1.83 2.71
C LYS A 60 21.36 -1.94 1.81
N VAL A 61 20.36 -1.09 2.06
CA VAL A 61 19.10 -1.06 1.30
C VAL A 61 19.40 -0.81 -0.19
N THR A 62 18.92 -1.71 -1.03
CA THR A 62 19.09 -1.66 -2.49
C THR A 62 17.89 -1.01 -3.19
N PHE A 63 16.71 -1.10 -2.59
CA PHE A 63 15.46 -0.52 -3.07
C PHE A 63 14.64 0.07 -1.92
N ALA A 64 14.14 1.29 -2.12
CA ALA A 64 13.19 1.94 -1.23
C ALA A 64 12.09 2.67 -2.02
N PHE A 65 10.94 2.82 -1.37
CA PHE A 65 9.87 3.73 -1.78
C PHE A 65 9.69 4.83 -0.73
N ILE A 66 9.61 6.07 -1.17
CA ILE A 66 9.34 7.24 -0.31
C ILE A 66 8.15 8.02 -0.85
N VAL A 67 7.26 8.47 0.03
CA VAL A 67 6.15 9.35 -0.35
C VAL A 67 6.67 10.76 -0.60
N THR A 68 6.17 11.44 -1.64
CA THR A 68 6.68 12.76 -2.06
C THR A 68 6.64 13.79 -0.92
N SER A 69 5.59 13.76 -0.09
CA SER A 69 5.40 14.65 1.06
C SER A 69 6.48 14.56 2.14
N VAL A 70 7.27 13.48 2.18
CA VAL A 70 8.45 13.40 3.06
C VAL A 70 9.67 14.04 2.41
N ILE A 71 9.86 13.90 1.09
CA ILE A 71 10.93 14.64 0.40
C ILE A 71 10.69 16.14 0.50
N ASP A 72 9.45 16.61 0.41
CA ASP A 72 9.09 18.01 0.66
C ASP A 72 9.51 18.48 2.07
N ALA A 73 9.38 17.61 3.08
CA ALA A 73 9.82 17.91 4.43
C ALA A 73 11.35 17.87 4.57
N PHE A 74 12.03 16.95 3.88
CA PHE A 74 13.50 16.91 3.81
C PHE A 74 14.09 18.14 3.12
N GLU A 75 13.50 18.55 2.00
CA GLU A 75 13.92 19.73 1.25
C GLU A 75 13.74 21.01 2.08
N LYS A 76 12.59 21.14 2.77
CA LYS A 76 12.27 22.29 3.63
C LYS A 76 13.17 22.42 4.86
N GLU A 77 13.53 21.29 5.49
CA GLU A 77 14.34 21.25 6.73
C GLU A 77 15.83 20.97 6.48
N ASP A 78 16.24 20.91 5.21
CA ASP A 78 17.56 20.53 4.68
C ASP A 78 18.15 19.22 5.25
N ILE A 79 17.31 18.18 5.28
CA ILE A 79 17.65 16.86 5.84
C ILE A 79 18.31 15.98 4.78
N VAL A 80 19.63 16.07 4.75
CA VAL A 80 20.53 15.29 3.90
C VAL A 80 21.11 14.09 4.68
N PRO A 81 21.72 13.09 4.01
CA PRO A 81 22.46 12.02 4.69
C PRO A 81 23.57 12.56 5.62
N ALA A 82 23.91 11.81 6.67
CA ALA A 82 25.08 12.15 7.49
C ALA A 82 26.39 12.12 6.65
N PRO A 83 27.47 12.82 7.05
CA PRO A 83 28.70 12.91 6.24
C PRO A 83 29.34 11.57 5.84
N ASP A 84 29.18 10.53 6.68
CA ASP A 84 29.70 9.18 6.42
C ASP A 84 28.68 8.27 5.69
N CYS A 85 27.43 8.72 5.52
CA CYS A 85 26.33 7.98 4.92
C CYS A 85 26.37 8.12 3.39
N LYS A 86 26.75 7.05 2.68
CA LYS A 86 27.03 7.09 1.23
C LYS A 86 25.97 6.45 0.35
N LEU A 87 25.07 5.68 0.95
CA LEU A 87 24.01 4.93 0.29
C LEU A 87 24.56 4.04 -0.84
N GLU A 88 25.75 3.44 -0.66
CA GLU A 88 26.50 2.78 -1.76
C GLU A 88 25.72 1.64 -2.41
N HIS A 89 24.85 0.99 -1.64
CA HIS A 89 24.06 -0.17 -2.07
C HIS A 89 22.73 0.22 -2.73
N LEU A 90 22.27 1.48 -2.59
CA LEU A 90 20.98 1.95 -3.11
C LEU A 90 21.01 2.05 -4.64
N LYS A 91 20.35 1.09 -5.30
CA LYS A 91 20.27 0.99 -6.76
C LYS A 91 19.10 1.81 -7.33
N LEU A 92 17.97 1.83 -6.62
CA LEU A 92 16.73 2.51 -7.04
C LEU A 92 16.01 3.14 -5.82
N LEU A 93 15.69 4.44 -5.93
CA LEU A 93 14.73 5.11 -5.04
C LEU A 93 13.48 5.46 -5.84
N SER A 94 12.36 4.89 -5.45
CA SER A 94 11.05 5.17 -6.04
C SER A 94 10.28 6.21 -5.22
N ILE A 95 9.59 7.13 -5.89
CA ILE A 95 8.87 8.24 -5.26
C ILE A 95 7.42 8.24 -5.72
N GLY A 96 6.44 8.46 -4.83
CA GLY A 96 5.04 8.55 -5.26
C GLY A 96 4.01 8.82 -4.16
N ALA A 97 2.85 8.18 -4.30
CA ALA A 97 1.58 8.45 -3.60
C ALA A 97 0.92 9.81 -3.94
N SER A 98 1.69 10.87 -4.16
CA SER A 98 1.26 12.17 -4.73
C SER A 98 2.18 12.59 -5.89
N PRO A 99 1.77 13.55 -6.76
CA PRO A 99 2.59 14.01 -7.87
C PRO A 99 3.99 14.41 -7.43
N VAL A 100 5.02 13.97 -8.17
CA VAL A 100 6.44 14.18 -7.84
C VAL A 100 6.93 15.45 -8.50
N LYS A 101 7.68 16.28 -7.78
CA LYS A 101 8.10 17.61 -8.25
C LYS A 101 9.53 17.56 -8.77
N LEU A 102 9.84 18.47 -9.70
CA LEU A 102 11.21 18.65 -10.19
C LEU A 102 12.18 18.98 -9.05
N GLN A 103 11.73 19.79 -8.09
CA GLN A 103 12.48 20.20 -6.90
C GLN A 103 12.86 19.00 -6.02
N ASN A 104 11.95 18.03 -5.84
CA ASN A 104 12.24 16.81 -5.09
C ASN A 104 13.33 15.96 -5.77
N ILE A 105 13.25 15.79 -7.09
CA ILE A 105 14.27 15.07 -7.87
C ILE A 105 15.62 15.79 -7.81
N ASP A 106 15.61 17.12 -7.92
CA ASP A 106 16.79 17.97 -7.77
C ASP A 106 17.43 17.84 -6.38
N PHE A 107 16.63 17.86 -5.32
CA PHE A 107 17.09 17.66 -3.95
C PHE A 107 17.79 16.30 -3.79
N ILE A 108 17.15 15.22 -4.24
CA ILE A 108 17.72 13.87 -4.16
C ILE A 108 19.05 13.79 -4.93
N LEU A 109 19.08 14.21 -6.20
CA LEU A 109 20.28 14.05 -7.05
C LEU A 109 21.43 15.01 -6.68
N LYS A 110 21.14 16.17 -6.09
CA LYS A 110 22.17 17.17 -5.72
C LYS A 110 22.66 17.05 -4.27
N LYS A 111 21.79 16.65 -3.34
CA LYS A 111 22.06 16.68 -1.89
C LYS A 111 22.05 15.32 -1.20
N VAL A 112 21.39 14.30 -1.77
CA VAL A 112 21.29 12.96 -1.15
C VAL A 112 22.25 11.98 -1.80
N LYS A 113 22.07 11.70 -3.09
CA LYS A 113 22.91 10.77 -3.84
C LYS A 113 22.91 11.15 -5.33
N PRO A 114 24.05 11.53 -5.93
CA PRO A 114 24.14 11.72 -7.37
C PRO A 114 24.15 10.37 -8.10
N ASP A 115 23.82 10.42 -9.40
CA ASP A 115 24.23 9.42 -10.38
C ASP A 115 23.68 7.98 -10.20
N PHE A 116 22.49 7.86 -9.61
CA PHE A 116 21.73 6.61 -9.42
C PHE A 116 20.29 6.72 -9.97
N LEU A 117 19.56 5.60 -10.03
CA LEU A 117 18.19 5.58 -10.55
C LEU A 117 17.21 6.12 -9.50
N VAL A 118 16.60 7.27 -9.79
CA VAL A 118 15.45 7.81 -9.05
C VAL A 118 14.29 8.01 -10.02
N GLY A 119 13.07 7.64 -9.63
CA GLY A 119 11.92 7.70 -10.55
C GLY A 119 10.56 7.66 -9.85
N CYS A 120 9.53 8.08 -10.58
CA CYS A 120 8.17 8.16 -10.07
C CYS A 120 7.46 6.81 -10.20
N LEU A 121 6.77 6.37 -9.14
CA LEU A 121 6.05 5.10 -9.08
C LEU A 121 4.55 5.33 -8.83
N TYR A 122 3.73 4.68 -9.64
CA TYR A 122 2.28 4.73 -9.60
C TYR A 122 1.65 3.33 -9.50
N GLY A 123 0.82 3.19 -8.47
CA GLY A 123 -0.02 2.03 -8.17
C GLY A 123 -1.14 2.48 -7.23
N ALA A 124 -2.06 1.56 -6.91
CA ALA A 124 -3.26 1.86 -6.14
C ALA A 124 -3.65 0.66 -5.26
N THR A 125 -4.48 0.86 -4.23
CA THR A 125 -4.93 -0.26 -3.36
C THR A 125 -5.82 -1.26 -4.10
N GLU A 126 -6.46 -0.76 -5.17
CA GLU A 126 -7.21 -1.50 -6.16
C GLU A 126 -6.42 -2.67 -6.78
N VAL A 127 -5.09 -2.66 -6.75
CA VAL A 127 -4.23 -3.76 -7.20
C VAL A 127 -3.17 -4.11 -6.15
N ILE A 128 -2.96 -5.40 -5.84
CA ILE A 128 -1.72 -5.81 -5.15
C ILE A 128 -0.59 -5.77 -6.18
N GLY A 129 0.16 -4.66 -6.17
CA GLY A 129 1.15 -4.36 -7.19
C GLY A 129 1.20 -2.87 -7.54
N VAL A 130 1.82 -2.58 -8.68
CA VAL A 130 1.83 -1.27 -9.33
C VAL A 130 1.32 -1.38 -10.78
N PHE A 131 0.81 -0.26 -11.32
CA PHE A 131 0.41 -0.16 -12.73
C PHE A 131 1.58 0.29 -13.62
N SER A 132 2.59 0.91 -13.03
CA SER A 132 3.79 1.43 -13.67
C SER A 132 5.03 0.69 -13.21
N GLY A 133 6.13 0.84 -13.96
CA GLY A 133 7.39 0.21 -13.62
C GLY A 133 8.58 1.07 -14.02
N PHE A 134 9.76 0.46 -13.90
CA PHE A 134 11.02 1.03 -14.37
C PHE A 134 11.66 0.10 -15.40
N ASP A 135 12.40 0.68 -16.34
CA ASP A 135 13.41 0.01 -17.14
C ASP A 135 14.75 0.71 -16.90
N TYR A 136 15.67 0.03 -16.23
CA TYR A 136 17.02 0.49 -15.94
C TYR A 136 17.81 0.87 -17.20
N ASN A 137 17.41 0.35 -18.37
CA ASN A 137 18.08 0.57 -19.65
C ASN A 137 17.38 1.60 -20.55
N SER A 138 16.26 2.20 -20.13
CA SER A 138 15.61 3.31 -20.84
C SER A 138 15.91 4.66 -20.16
N PRO A 139 15.77 5.79 -20.88
CA PRO A 139 15.84 7.11 -20.26
C PRO A 139 14.79 7.26 -19.15
N VAL A 140 15.11 8.03 -18.11
CA VAL A 140 14.13 8.52 -17.12
C VAL A 140 14.10 10.04 -17.21
N TYR A 141 12.88 10.60 -17.14
CA TYR A 141 12.63 12.03 -17.11
C TYR A 141 12.10 12.43 -15.73
N SER A 142 12.55 13.58 -15.24
CA SER A 142 12.14 14.13 -13.94
C SER A 142 10.63 14.39 -13.88
N SER A 143 10.00 14.04 -12.75
CA SER A 143 8.55 14.23 -12.49
C SER A 143 7.62 13.34 -13.33
N GLU A 144 8.15 12.56 -14.27
CA GLU A 144 7.40 11.59 -15.06
C GLU A 144 7.51 10.19 -14.45
N ILE A 145 6.43 9.42 -14.52
CA ILE A 145 6.47 7.97 -14.39
C ILE A 145 7.08 7.43 -15.69
N GLN A 146 8.15 6.63 -15.56
CA GLN A 146 8.97 6.24 -16.71
C GLN A 146 8.17 5.45 -17.76
N CYS A 147 7.43 4.43 -17.33
CA CYS A 147 6.64 3.59 -18.24
C CYS A 147 5.50 2.84 -17.50
N PRO A 148 4.47 2.37 -18.22
CA PRO A 148 3.54 1.37 -17.71
C PRO A 148 4.29 0.05 -17.42
N ALA A 149 3.82 -0.72 -16.44
CA ALA A 149 4.39 -2.03 -16.15
C ALA A 149 4.10 -3.03 -17.29
N LEU A 150 4.95 -4.06 -17.42
CA LEU A 150 4.72 -5.14 -18.38
C LEU A 150 3.38 -5.85 -18.09
N GLY A 151 2.63 -6.19 -19.14
CA GLY A 151 1.27 -6.72 -19.03
C GLY A 151 0.21 -5.72 -18.56
N VAL A 152 0.52 -4.42 -18.44
CA VAL A 152 -0.45 -3.36 -18.08
C VAL A 152 -0.51 -2.30 -19.18
N ASP A 153 -1.70 -2.08 -19.72
CA ASP A 153 -1.98 -1.07 -20.75
C ASP A 153 -2.64 0.16 -20.11
N ILE A 154 -1.82 1.16 -19.75
CA ILE A 154 -2.30 2.46 -19.28
C ILE A 154 -2.64 3.34 -20.48
N ARG A 155 -3.86 3.87 -20.51
CA ARG A 155 -4.30 4.86 -21.50
C ARG A 155 -4.94 6.06 -20.83
N ILE A 156 -4.95 7.20 -21.52
CA ILE A 156 -5.69 8.40 -21.10
C ILE A 156 -6.90 8.54 -22.02
N PHE A 157 -8.10 8.64 -21.48
CA PHE A 157 -9.36 8.74 -22.22
C PHE A 157 -9.97 10.15 -22.12
N ASP A 158 -10.50 10.66 -23.23
CA ASP A 158 -11.38 11.85 -23.23
C ASP A 158 -12.79 11.52 -22.72
N ASP A 159 -13.65 12.53 -22.54
CA ASP A 159 -15.04 12.36 -22.08
C ASP A 159 -15.91 11.48 -22.99
N LYS A 160 -15.43 11.12 -24.18
CA LYS A 160 -16.08 10.25 -25.16
C LYS A 160 -15.48 8.83 -25.19
N GLY A 161 -14.51 8.53 -24.34
CA GLY A 161 -13.83 7.25 -24.26
C GLY A 161 -12.77 7.02 -25.35
N ASN A 162 -12.30 8.07 -26.04
CA ASN A 162 -11.21 7.94 -27.02
C ASN A 162 -9.85 8.04 -26.32
N SER A 163 -8.93 7.15 -26.67
CA SER A 163 -7.54 7.23 -26.21
C SER A 163 -6.86 8.47 -26.79
N ILE A 164 -6.27 9.29 -25.92
CA ILE A 164 -5.59 10.56 -26.25
C ILE A 164 -4.16 10.57 -25.70
N VAL A 165 -3.29 11.37 -26.35
CA VAL A 165 -1.88 11.61 -25.97
C VAL A 165 -1.60 13.10 -26.10
N GLY A 166 -0.74 13.66 -25.24
CA GLY A 166 -0.47 15.10 -25.20
C GLY A 166 -1.63 15.95 -24.69
N LYS A 167 -2.68 15.34 -24.14
CA LYS A 167 -3.85 15.98 -23.53
C LYS A 167 -4.23 15.28 -22.22
N SER A 168 -4.82 16.04 -21.31
CA SER A 168 -5.34 15.52 -20.05
C SER A 168 -6.62 14.72 -20.26
N GLY A 169 -6.85 13.72 -19.41
CA GLY A 169 -8.07 12.92 -19.38
C GLY A 169 -8.05 11.87 -18.26
N GLU A 170 -9.01 10.95 -18.31
CA GLU A 170 -9.12 9.86 -17.35
C GLU A 170 -8.04 8.80 -17.57
N LEU A 171 -7.30 8.42 -16.53
CA LEU A 171 -6.45 7.24 -16.55
C LEU A 171 -7.31 5.97 -16.53
N VAL A 172 -7.17 5.15 -17.56
CA VAL A 172 -7.82 3.84 -17.65
C VAL A 172 -6.79 2.73 -17.84
N ILE A 173 -7.10 1.54 -17.33
CA ILE A 173 -6.37 0.30 -17.63
C ILE A 173 -7.18 -0.49 -18.67
N ALA A 174 -6.56 -0.81 -19.80
CA ALA A 174 -7.24 -1.38 -20.97
C ALA A 174 -6.85 -2.85 -21.27
N THR A 175 -6.04 -3.49 -20.43
CA THR A 175 -5.63 -4.90 -20.56
C THR A 175 -5.88 -5.66 -19.24
N PRO A 176 -6.35 -6.93 -19.28
CA PRO A 176 -6.48 -7.76 -18.08
C PRO A 176 -5.15 -8.00 -17.36
N THR A 177 -5.16 -8.00 -16.03
CA THR A 177 -4.00 -8.36 -15.20
C THR A 177 -4.44 -9.22 -13.99
N PRO A 178 -3.65 -10.22 -13.56
CA PRO A 178 -3.88 -10.99 -12.33
C PRO A 178 -3.73 -10.17 -11.05
N SER A 179 -3.36 -8.88 -11.14
CA SER A 179 -3.31 -7.96 -10.00
C SER A 179 -4.67 -7.36 -9.61
N PHE A 180 -5.71 -7.51 -10.45
CA PHE A 180 -7.05 -7.01 -10.17
C PHE A 180 -7.71 -7.76 -9.00
N PRO A 181 -8.62 -7.11 -8.25
CA PRO A 181 -9.27 -7.72 -7.11
C PRO A 181 -10.28 -8.77 -7.57
N VAL A 182 -10.41 -9.85 -6.80
CA VAL A 182 -11.38 -10.93 -7.06
C VAL A 182 -12.82 -10.40 -6.94
N CYS A 183 -13.06 -9.56 -5.93
CA CYS A 183 -14.32 -8.88 -5.70
C CYS A 183 -14.15 -7.68 -4.76
N LEU A 184 -15.22 -6.90 -4.60
CA LEU A 184 -15.42 -6.08 -3.41
C LEU A 184 -16.15 -6.92 -2.35
N TRP A 185 -15.70 -6.83 -1.10
CA TRP A 185 -16.31 -7.48 0.05
C TRP A 185 -17.70 -6.90 0.33
N ASN A 186 -18.67 -7.77 0.62
CA ASN A 186 -20.09 -7.41 0.77
C ASN A 186 -20.66 -6.67 -0.47
N ASP A 187 -20.24 -7.05 -1.68
CA ASP A 187 -20.78 -6.58 -2.97
C ASP A 187 -21.47 -7.74 -3.71
N GLU A 188 -22.57 -8.24 -3.14
CA GLU A 188 -23.38 -9.30 -3.76
C GLU A 188 -23.91 -8.85 -5.13
N GLY A 189 -23.61 -9.61 -6.17
CA GLY A 189 -23.93 -9.26 -7.56
C GLY A 189 -22.93 -8.29 -8.23
N GLY A 190 -21.94 -7.76 -7.50
CA GLY A 190 -20.84 -6.97 -8.07
C GLY A 190 -21.23 -5.56 -8.55
N SER A 191 -22.34 -4.99 -8.08
CA SER A 191 -22.84 -3.69 -8.53
C SER A 191 -21.93 -2.54 -8.11
N LYS A 192 -21.40 -2.55 -6.87
CA LYS A 192 -20.47 -1.48 -6.43
C LYS A 192 -19.18 -1.50 -7.25
N MET A 193 -18.69 -2.67 -7.63
CA MET A 193 -17.53 -2.82 -8.52
C MET A 193 -17.84 -2.29 -9.92
N GLN A 194 -19.00 -2.62 -10.48
CA GLN A 194 -19.47 -2.10 -11.76
C GLN A 194 -19.59 -0.57 -11.74
N ASP A 195 -20.28 -0.03 -10.74
CA ASP A 195 -20.55 1.41 -10.59
C ASP A 195 -19.27 2.21 -10.33
N THR A 196 -18.31 1.66 -9.58
CA THR A 196 -17.05 2.35 -9.25
C THR A 196 -16.06 2.38 -10.42
N TYR A 197 -15.91 1.28 -11.19
CA TYR A 197 -14.78 1.13 -12.11
C TYR A 197 -15.15 0.95 -13.60
N PHE A 198 -16.39 0.62 -13.92
CA PHE A 198 -16.82 0.25 -15.29
C PHE A 198 -18.03 1.05 -15.81
N SER A 199 -18.62 1.91 -14.98
CA SER A 199 -19.77 2.76 -15.35
C SER A 199 -19.40 3.89 -16.31
N LYS A 200 -18.22 4.51 -16.13
CA LYS A 200 -17.74 5.65 -16.92
C LYS A 200 -17.37 5.25 -18.35
N PHE A 201 -16.71 4.11 -18.52
CA PHE A 201 -16.26 3.62 -19.82
C PHE A 201 -16.45 2.10 -19.92
N PRO A 202 -17.05 1.59 -21.02
CA PRO A 202 -17.29 0.16 -21.19
C PRO A 202 -15.98 -0.60 -21.40
N ASN A 203 -15.85 -1.76 -20.76
CA ASN A 203 -14.75 -2.71 -20.96
C ASN A 203 -13.33 -2.12 -20.81
N VAL A 204 -13.16 -1.12 -19.93
CA VAL A 204 -11.87 -0.69 -19.37
C VAL A 204 -12.06 -0.40 -17.87
N TRP A 205 -10.98 -0.45 -17.10
CA TRP A 205 -11.00 -0.07 -15.68
C TRP A 205 -10.70 1.43 -15.56
N ALA A 206 -11.71 2.23 -15.21
CA ALA A 206 -11.51 3.65 -14.90
C ALA A 206 -10.92 3.79 -13.49
N GLN A 207 -9.71 4.35 -13.39
CA GLN A 207 -8.97 4.41 -12.13
C GLN A 207 -9.34 5.63 -11.27
N SER A 208 -10.18 6.52 -11.80
CA SER A 208 -10.62 7.77 -11.17
C SER A 208 -9.44 8.70 -10.84
N ASP A 209 -8.44 8.71 -11.72
CA ASP A 209 -7.30 9.63 -11.70
C ASP A 209 -7.25 10.41 -13.01
N GLU A 210 -6.98 11.72 -12.94
CA GLU A 210 -6.69 12.54 -14.12
C GLU A 210 -5.18 12.49 -14.41
N ALA A 211 -4.81 12.22 -15.66
CA ALA A 211 -3.42 12.05 -16.06
C ALA A 211 -3.17 12.44 -17.53
N TRP A 212 -1.90 12.50 -17.88
CA TRP A 212 -1.40 12.94 -19.18
C TRP A 212 -0.21 12.08 -19.62
N ILE A 213 -0.09 11.80 -20.92
CA ILE A 213 1.06 11.09 -21.52
C ILE A 213 1.82 12.07 -22.42
N ASP A 214 3.14 12.17 -22.22
CA ASP A 214 4.00 13.00 -23.05
C ASP A 214 4.16 12.41 -24.46
N PRO A 215 3.94 13.20 -25.53
CA PRO A 215 4.00 12.69 -26.91
C PRO A 215 5.43 12.38 -27.42
N LYS A 216 6.48 12.80 -26.71
CA LYS A 216 7.90 12.61 -27.04
C LYS A 216 8.55 11.53 -26.16
N THR A 217 8.43 11.63 -24.84
CA THR A 217 9.07 10.72 -23.88
C THR A 217 8.22 9.46 -23.63
N ARG A 218 6.90 9.55 -23.86
CA ARG A 218 5.88 8.57 -23.43
C ARG A 218 5.76 8.38 -21.91
N GLY A 219 6.39 9.25 -21.11
CA GLY A 219 6.22 9.27 -19.67
C GLY A 219 4.80 9.68 -19.28
N ILE A 220 4.34 9.19 -18.13
CA ILE A 220 3.00 9.47 -17.60
C ILE A 220 3.12 10.48 -16.46
N ILE A 221 2.27 11.50 -16.47
CA ILE A 221 2.14 12.48 -15.39
C ILE A 221 0.74 12.33 -14.79
N ILE A 222 0.67 11.97 -13.50
CA ILE A 222 -0.58 11.97 -12.73
C ILE A 222 -0.83 13.40 -12.23
N ILE A 223 -1.97 13.95 -12.59
CA ILE A 223 -2.34 15.34 -12.32
C ILE A 223 -3.09 15.41 -10.98
N GLY A 224 -4.04 14.50 -10.78
CA GLY A 224 -4.90 14.47 -9.59
C GLY A 224 -5.90 13.32 -9.64
N ARG A 225 -6.89 13.37 -8.75
CA ARG A 225 -8.05 12.45 -8.76
C ARG A 225 -9.14 13.08 -9.64
N SER A 226 -9.75 12.31 -10.53
CA SER A 226 -10.88 12.78 -11.36
C SER A 226 -12.24 12.65 -10.67
N ASP A 227 -12.30 11.93 -9.54
CA ASP A 227 -13.49 11.67 -8.71
C ASP A 227 -13.65 12.64 -7.52
N CYS A 228 -13.08 13.84 -7.60
CA CYS A 228 -13.08 14.88 -6.55
C CYS A 228 -12.41 14.51 -5.21
N THR A 229 -11.90 13.29 -5.01
CA THR A 229 -11.21 12.93 -3.76
C THR A 229 -9.91 13.72 -3.56
N ILE A 230 -9.57 13.97 -2.29
CA ILE A 230 -8.49 14.86 -1.89
C ILE A 230 -7.29 14.05 -1.39
N LYS A 231 -6.09 14.48 -1.78
CA LYS A 231 -4.82 14.02 -1.21
C LYS A 231 -4.24 15.11 -0.33
N GLN A 232 -4.44 15.03 0.98
CA GLN A 232 -3.81 15.96 1.92
C GLN A 232 -2.89 15.17 2.86
N HIS A 233 -1.64 15.65 2.99
CA HIS A 233 -0.64 15.08 3.90
C HIS A 233 -0.29 13.60 3.64
N GLY A 234 -0.38 13.16 2.37
CA GLY A 234 -0.17 11.78 1.96
C GLY A 234 -1.35 10.84 2.21
N GLN A 235 -2.38 11.30 2.95
CA GLN A 235 -3.64 10.59 3.11
C GLN A 235 -4.55 10.84 1.91
N ARG A 236 -5.24 9.79 1.44
CA ARG A 236 -6.32 9.85 0.43
C ARG A 236 -7.63 9.81 1.21
N PHE A 237 -8.47 10.83 1.04
CA PHE A 237 -9.83 10.85 1.59
C PHE A 237 -10.80 11.48 0.60
N ALA A 238 -12.08 11.15 0.74
CA ALA A 238 -13.14 11.66 -0.11
C ALA A 238 -13.61 13.03 0.40
N SER A 239 -14.10 13.91 -0.49
CA SER A 239 -14.75 15.14 -0.01
C SER A 239 -16.01 14.80 0.80
N GLU A 240 -16.60 13.65 0.48
CA GLU A 240 -17.70 12.99 1.17
C GLU A 240 -17.36 12.57 2.61
N ASP A 241 -16.10 12.25 2.93
CA ASP A 241 -15.69 12.01 4.32
C ASP A 241 -15.83 13.30 5.15
N ILE A 242 -15.51 14.45 4.54
CA ILE A 242 -15.65 15.77 5.18
C ILE A 242 -17.12 16.17 5.28
N TYR A 243 -17.92 15.94 4.22
CA TYR A 243 -19.36 16.17 4.25
C TYR A 243 -20.03 15.33 5.33
N TRP A 244 -19.64 14.06 5.49
CA TRP A 244 -20.13 13.18 6.54
C TRP A 244 -19.81 13.72 7.94
N ALA A 245 -18.57 14.16 8.20
CA ALA A 245 -18.22 14.73 9.50
C ALA A 245 -19.02 16.01 9.86
N ILE A 246 -19.47 16.80 8.86
CA ILE A 246 -20.14 18.08 9.09
C ILE A 246 -21.65 18.07 8.85
N HIS A 247 -22.24 16.94 8.45
CA HIS A 247 -23.65 16.89 8.01
C HIS A 247 -24.66 17.28 9.11
N ASP A 248 -24.35 16.95 10.37
CA ASP A 248 -25.16 17.28 11.55
C ASP A 248 -25.00 18.73 12.06
N ILE A 249 -24.15 19.55 11.44
CA ILE A 249 -23.93 20.94 11.87
C ILE A 249 -25.08 21.80 11.32
N GLU A 250 -26.10 22.02 12.14
CA GLU A 250 -27.34 22.73 11.78
C GLU A 250 -27.12 24.09 11.12
N GLU A 251 -26.03 24.80 11.42
CA GLU A 251 -25.74 26.12 10.84
C GLU A 251 -25.27 26.06 9.37
N ILE A 252 -24.85 24.90 8.87
CA ILE A 252 -24.41 24.70 7.49
C ILE A 252 -25.62 24.44 6.58
N ALA A 253 -25.65 25.13 5.44
CA ALA A 253 -26.67 24.96 4.39
C ALA A 253 -26.18 24.08 3.24
N ASP A 254 -24.91 24.24 2.86
CA ASP A 254 -24.26 23.51 1.77
C ASP A 254 -22.73 23.63 1.91
N SER A 255 -21.94 22.77 1.26
CA SER A 255 -20.48 22.87 1.26
C SER A 255 -19.84 22.17 0.07
N ILE A 256 -18.68 22.66 -0.37
CA ILE A 256 -17.79 21.89 -1.27
C ILE A 256 -16.39 21.83 -0.68
N CYS A 257 -15.86 20.61 -0.55
CA CYS A 257 -14.46 20.37 -0.24
C CYS A 257 -13.74 20.07 -1.55
N VAL A 258 -12.66 20.79 -1.82
CA VAL A 258 -11.84 20.62 -3.03
C VAL A 258 -10.38 20.52 -2.68
N ALA A 259 -9.64 19.77 -3.48
CA ALA A 259 -8.19 19.84 -3.52
C ALA A 259 -7.77 21.17 -4.16
N GLN A 260 -7.19 22.09 -3.40
CA GLN A 260 -6.35 23.13 -3.99
C GLN A 260 -4.93 22.61 -4.10
N VAL A 261 -4.42 22.57 -5.32
CA VAL A 261 -3.01 22.32 -5.61
C VAL A 261 -2.32 23.66 -5.85
N ASN A 262 -1.20 23.92 -5.18
CA ASN A 262 -0.39 25.14 -5.43
C ASN A 262 0.54 24.95 -6.65
N ASP A 263 1.23 26.00 -7.07
CA ASP A 263 2.23 25.98 -8.16
C ASP A 263 3.39 24.99 -7.92
N ARG A 264 3.50 24.43 -6.71
CA ARG A 264 4.49 23.42 -6.32
C ARG A 264 3.92 22.00 -6.30
N GLY A 265 2.65 21.76 -6.64
CA GLY A 265 2.05 20.42 -6.56
C GLY A 265 1.61 19.98 -5.15
N ASP A 266 1.73 20.83 -4.12
CA ASP A 266 1.16 20.53 -2.80
C ASP A 266 -0.36 20.60 -2.85
N SER A 267 -1.02 19.47 -2.62
CA SER A 267 -2.47 19.42 -2.49
C SER A 267 -2.90 19.61 -1.03
N ARG A 268 -3.91 20.47 -0.84
CA ARG A 268 -4.57 20.72 0.45
C ARG A 268 -6.09 20.71 0.28
N ALA A 269 -6.81 20.25 1.29
CA ALA A 269 -8.26 20.39 1.35
C ALA A 269 -8.61 21.86 1.64
N ILE A 270 -9.47 22.44 0.81
CA ILE A 270 -10.19 23.68 1.09
C ILE A 270 -11.67 23.34 1.16
N LEU A 271 -12.27 23.60 2.32
CA LEU A 271 -13.71 23.48 2.53
C LEU A 271 -14.36 24.86 2.39
N PHE A 272 -15.13 25.04 1.34
CA PHE A 272 -16.01 26.19 1.18
C PHE A 272 -17.37 25.85 1.79
N VAL A 273 -17.86 26.70 2.68
CA VAL A 273 -19.09 26.49 3.46
C VAL A 273 -20.11 27.58 3.13
N LYS A 274 -21.31 27.18 2.73
CA LYS A 274 -22.50 28.03 2.67
C LYS A 274 -23.27 27.83 3.96
N VAL A 275 -23.40 28.87 4.77
CA VAL A 275 -24.15 28.84 6.04
C VAL A 275 -25.62 29.24 5.81
N LYS A 276 -26.52 28.80 6.70
CA LYS A 276 -27.95 29.15 6.64
C LYS A 276 -28.18 30.65 6.90
N ASN A 277 -29.29 31.18 6.37
CA ASN A 277 -29.68 32.58 6.57
C ASN A 277 -29.72 32.94 8.06
N GLY A 278 -29.00 34.00 8.44
CA GLY A 278 -28.85 34.44 9.83
C GLY A 278 -27.56 33.97 10.53
N HIS A 279 -26.79 33.06 9.91
CA HIS A 279 -25.50 32.58 10.42
C HIS A 279 -24.32 33.16 9.63
N ILE A 280 -23.15 33.18 10.27
CA ILE A 280 -21.84 33.57 9.71
C ILE A 280 -20.83 32.51 10.16
N LEU A 281 -19.85 32.17 9.32
CA LEU A 281 -18.78 31.23 9.66
C LEU A 281 -17.82 31.86 10.69
N GLU A 282 -18.22 31.82 11.95
CA GLU A 282 -17.42 32.27 13.09
C GLU A 282 -16.61 31.12 13.70
N LYS A 283 -15.74 31.47 14.64
CA LYS A 283 -14.80 30.53 15.27
C LYS A 283 -15.50 29.32 15.89
N ASP A 284 -16.69 29.50 16.44
CA ASP A 284 -17.46 28.43 17.08
C ASP A 284 -17.94 27.38 16.07
N ILE A 285 -18.35 27.79 14.85
CA ILE A 285 -18.71 26.87 13.77
C ILE A 285 -17.46 26.17 13.23
N ILE A 286 -16.34 26.89 13.09
CA ILE A 286 -15.06 26.30 12.69
C ILE A 286 -14.60 25.24 13.69
N CYS A 287 -14.65 25.52 15.00
CA CYS A 287 -14.31 24.54 16.02
C CYS A 287 -15.28 23.35 16.03
N LYS A 288 -16.59 23.55 15.79
CA LYS A 288 -17.53 22.41 15.60
C LYS A 288 -17.15 21.52 14.41
N ILE A 289 -16.76 22.11 13.27
CA ILE A 289 -16.29 21.40 12.09
C ILE A 289 -15.03 20.59 12.43
N GLU A 290 -14.02 21.23 13.03
CA GLU A 290 -12.76 20.58 13.42
C GLU A 290 -12.98 19.47 14.44
N GLU A 291 -13.79 19.70 15.47
CA GLU A 291 -14.10 18.72 16.51
C GLU A 291 -14.89 17.52 15.97
N ASN A 292 -15.85 17.71 15.06
CA ASN A 292 -16.58 16.59 14.48
C ASN A 292 -15.68 15.77 13.53
N ILE A 293 -14.84 16.42 12.72
CA ILE A 293 -13.84 15.71 11.91
C ILE A 293 -12.86 14.93 12.81
N LEU A 294 -12.48 15.45 13.98
CA LEU A 294 -11.62 14.75 14.94
C LEU A 294 -12.32 13.64 15.75
N LYS A 295 -13.66 13.60 15.80
CA LYS A 295 -14.42 12.50 16.42
C LYS A 295 -14.50 11.28 15.50
N GLU A 296 -14.70 11.52 14.21
CA GLU A 296 -14.90 10.48 13.20
C GLU A 296 -13.61 10.05 12.49
N PHE A 297 -12.66 10.98 12.34
CA PHE A 297 -11.43 10.80 11.57
C PHE A 297 -10.18 11.30 12.32
N THR A 298 -9.06 11.40 11.61
CA THR A 298 -7.80 11.94 12.15
C THR A 298 -7.63 13.42 11.82
N ILE A 299 -6.69 14.09 12.49
CA ILE A 299 -6.33 15.49 12.24
C ILE A 299 -5.96 15.80 10.76
N PHE A 300 -5.63 14.79 9.95
CA PHE A 300 -5.30 14.93 8.54
C PHE A 300 -6.50 15.21 7.63
N TYR A 301 -7.70 14.90 8.11
CA TYR A 301 -8.95 15.16 7.39
C TYR A 301 -9.40 16.62 7.56
N ILE A 302 -8.91 17.34 8.58
CA ILE A 302 -9.26 18.75 8.78
C ILE A 302 -8.82 19.59 7.57
N PRO A 303 -9.73 20.31 6.89
CA PRO A 303 -9.37 21.18 5.78
C PRO A 303 -8.38 22.27 6.20
N LYS A 304 -7.28 22.41 5.45
CA LYS A 304 -6.26 23.45 5.69
C LYS A 304 -6.80 24.87 5.61
N VAL A 305 -7.92 25.06 4.94
CA VAL A 305 -8.63 26.33 4.85
C VAL A 305 -10.13 26.04 4.88
N ILE A 306 -10.86 26.73 5.76
CA ILE A 306 -12.32 26.70 5.80
C ILE A 306 -12.79 28.14 5.51
N LEU A 307 -13.62 28.32 4.48
CA LEU A 307 -14.02 29.64 3.98
C LEU A 307 -15.53 29.73 3.80
N GLN A 308 -16.14 30.83 4.23
CA GLN A 308 -17.54 31.09 3.92
C GLN A 308 -17.68 31.54 2.45
N VAL A 309 -18.67 30.98 1.75
CA VAL A 309 -19.05 31.40 0.39
C VAL A 309 -20.53 31.75 0.31
N LYS A 310 -20.89 32.51 -0.73
CA LYS A 310 -22.29 32.82 -1.04
C LYS A 310 -23.01 31.64 -1.70
N ASP A 311 -22.31 30.92 -2.57
CA ASP A 311 -22.82 29.75 -3.29
C ASP A 311 -21.68 28.88 -3.87
N ILE A 312 -22.02 27.72 -4.44
CA ILE A 312 -21.08 26.66 -4.87
C ILE A 312 -21.00 26.53 -6.42
N PRO A 313 -19.80 26.58 -7.07
CA PRO A 313 -19.58 26.53 -8.53
C PRO A 313 -19.05 25.16 -9.06
N THR A 314 -18.68 25.05 -10.36
CA THR A 314 -18.75 23.73 -11.07
C THR A 314 -17.68 23.27 -12.12
N SER A 315 -16.58 23.96 -12.51
CA SER A 315 -15.68 23.39 -13.57
C SER A 315 -14.17 23.80 -13.65
N PRO A 316 -13.26 22.96 -14.25
CA PRO A 316 -11.79 23.19 -14.27
C PRO A 316 -11.05 23.07 -15.66
N LYS A 317 -9.92 23.77 -15.91
CA LYS A 317 -9.14 23.57 -17.18
C LYS A 317 -7.65 23.99 -17.28
N GLY A 318 -7.03 24.69 -16.31
CA GLY A 318 -5.76 25.44 -16.54
C GLY A 318 -4.46 24.88 -15.95
N PHE A 319 -4.47 23.72 -15.30
CA PHE A 319 -3.38 23.28 -14.41
C PHE A 319 -2.25 22.48 -15.12
N VAL A 320 -2.51 21.94 -16.31
CA VAL A 320 -1.68 20.88 -16.93
C VAL A 320 -0.45 21.42 -17.68
N ASP A 321 -0.56 22.59 -18.32
CA ASP A 321 0.51 23.17 -19.16
C ASP A 321 1.75 23.61 -18.34
N ILE A 322 1.60 23.80 -17.02
CA ILE A 322 2.67 24.21 -16.11
C ILE A 322 3.61 23.04 -15.78
N ILE A 323 3.09 21.81 -15.73
CA ILE A 323 3.85 20.64 -15.27
C ILE A 323 4.73 20.06 -16.39
N SER A 324 4.21 20.01 -17.62
CA SER A 324 4.88 19.39 -18.77
C SER A 324 6.05 20.21 -19.35
N THR A 325 6.11 21.51 -19.08
CA THR A 325 7.13 22.41 -19.66
C THR A 325 8.48 22.40 -18.94
N GLY A 326 8.59 21.66 -17.82
CA GLY A 326 9.79 21.63 -16.96
C GLY A 326 10.55 20.31 -16.88
N THR A 327 10.14 19.25 -17.59
CA THR A 327 10.77 17.93 -17.44
C THR A 327 12.10 17.82 -18.19
N ARG A 328 13.03 17.03 -17.67
CA ARG A 328 14.35 16.79 -18.27
C ARG A 328 14.84 15.37 -17.99
N GLN A 329 15.70 14.85 -18.87
CA GLN A 329 16.31 13.54 -18.68
C GLN A 329 17.25 13.55 -17.45
N ILE A 330 17.09 12.59 -16.55
CA ILE A 330 17.88 12.43 -15.32
C ILE A 330 18.68 11.11 -15.29
N TRP A 331 18.28 10.12 -16.08
CA TRP A 331 18.98 8.85 -16.24
C TRP A 331 18.98 8.43 -17.72
N ASN A 332 20.06 7.81 -18.18
CA ASN A 332 20.17 7.14 -19.48
C ASN A 332 21.38 6.18 -19.51
N LYS A 333 21.70 5.54 -18.37
CA LYS A 333 22.76 4.54 -18.31
C LYS A 333 22.23 3.19 -18.77
N LYS A 334 23.16 2.26 -19.05
CA LYS A 334 22.83 0.85 -19.24
C LYS A 334 23.27 0.05 -18.02
N VAL A 335 22.38 -0.83 -17.55
CA VAL A 335 22.64 -1.80 -16.49
C VAL A 335 22.51 -3.17 -17.14
N PRO A 336 23.62 -3.90 -17.37
CA PRO A 336 23.59 -5.18 -18.06
C PRO A 336 23.13 -6.31 -17.14
N GLY A 337 22.47 -7.31 -17.71
CA GLY A 337 22.13 -8.55 -17.03
C GLY A 337 20.95 -8.41 -16.06
N THR A 338 20.07 -7.43 -16.28
CA THR A 338 18.84 -7.29 -15.51
C THR A 338 17.92 -8.50 -15.69
N GLN A 339 17.06 -8.76 -14.72
CA GLN A 339 16.04 -9.81 -14.82
C GLN A 339 15.09 -9.56 -15.99
N MET A 340 14.78 -8.29 -16.29
CA MET A 340 13.99 -7.91 -17.46
C MET A 340 14.69 -8.26 -18.78
N GLU A 341 16.00 -8.01 -18.93
CA GLU A 341 16.76 -8.40 -20.13
C GLU A 341 16.81 -9.92 -20.30
N LYS A 342 16.95 -10.69 -19.22
CA LYS A 342 16.94 -12.16 -19.25
C LYS A 342 15.60 -12.69 -19.77
N LEU A 343 14.49 -12.24 -19.17
CA LEU A 343 13.14 -12.61 -19.61
C LEU A 343 12.89 -12.19 -21.07
N ARG A 344 13.29 -10.96 -21.43
CA ARG A 344 13.18 -10.44 -22.80
C ARG A 344 13.91 -11.34 -23.81
N SER A 345 15.13 -11.81 -23.50
CA SER A 345 15.86 -12.75 -24.37
C SER A 345 15.09 -14.06 -24.54
N ILE A 346 14.68 -14.69 -23.43
CA ILE A 346 13.93 -15.95 -23.44
C ILE A 346 12.67 -15.84 -24.33
N ILE A 347 11.96 -14.72 -24.26
CA ILE A 347 10.75 -14.47 -25.06
C ILE A 347 11.10 -14.29 -26.55
N GLN A 348 12.15 -13.55 -26.88
CA GLN A 348 12.61 -13.40 -28.27
C GLN A 348 12.98 -14.76 -28.87
N ASP A 349 13.74 -15.57 -28.13
CA ASP A 349 14.22 -16.88 -28.56
C ASP A 349 13.06 -17.89 -28.69
N LYS A 350 12.13 -17.91 -27.73
CA LYS A 350 10.97 -18.83 -27.69
C LYS A 350 9.93 -18.53 -28.77
N TYR A 351 9.64 -17.25 -29.03
CA TYR A 351 8.56 -16.84 -29.94
C TYR A 351 9.05 -16.34 -31.30
N GLY A 352 10.36 -16.30 -31.56
CA GLY A 352 10.93 -15.79 -32.82
C GLY A 352 10.67 -14.30 -33.05
N VAL A 353 10.44 -13.53 -31.97
CA VAL A 353 10.17 -12.09 -32.00
C VAL A 353 11.45 -11.30 -31.73
N LYS A 354 11.51 -10.06 -32.19
CA LYS A 354 12.60 -9.12 -31.88
C LYS A 354 12.01 -7.85 -31.28
N PHE A 355 12.53 -7.46 -30.13
CA PHE A 355 12.27 -6.16 -29.52
C PHE A 355 13.53 -5.31 -29.69
N GLU A 356 13.41 -4.06 -30.08
CA GLU A 356 14.54 -3.13 -30.15
C GLU A 356 14.67 -2.35 -28.84
N ASN A 357 13.54 -1.91 -28.28
CA ASN A 357 13.47 -1.10 -27.06
C ASN A 357 12.42 -1.63 -26.07
N TYR A 358 12.24 -0.94 -24.94
CA TYR A 358 11.25 -1.31 -23.91
C TYR A 358 9.81 -1.33 -24.45
N TRP A 359 9.44 -0.34 -25.25
CA TRP A 359 8.07 -0.15 -25.72
C TRP A 359 7.61 -1.27 -26.64
N ASP A 360 8.50 -1.86 -27.47
CA ASP A 360 8.16 -3.00 -28.31
C ASP A 360 7.87 -4.26 -27.45
N PHE A 361 8.63 -4.44 -26.37
CA PHE A 361 8.43 -5.54 -25.43
C PHE A 361 7.18 -5.33 -24.57
N HIS A 362 6.93 -4.10 -24.14
CA HIS A 362 5.69 -3.70 -23.47
C HIS A 362 4.46 -3.93 -24.37
N GLU A 363 4.51 -3.48 -25.62
CA GLU A 363 3.44 -3.67 -26.60
C GLU A 363 3.16 -5.16 -26.86
N TRP A 364 4.20 -5.99 -26.95
CA TRP A 364 4.04 -7.44 -27.01
C TRP A 364 3.40 -8.00 -25.74
N SER A 365 3.82 -7.53 -24.55
CA SER A 365 3.30 -8.02 -23.26
C SER A 365 1.82 -7.72 -23.04
N ILE A 366 1.29 -6.61 -23.58
CA ILE A 366 -0.14 -6.29 -23.48
C ILE A 366 -0.97 -6.96 -24.58
N LYS A 367 -0.43 -7.13 -25.79
CA LYS A 367 -1.11 -7.84 -26.90
C LYS A 367 -1.17 -9.35 -26.68
N ASN A 368 -0.16 -9.91 -26.01
CA ASN A 368 -0.02 -11.33 -25.72
C ASN A 368 -0.05 -11.57 -24.20
N TYR A 369 -0.95 -10.88 -23.47
CA TYR A 369 -0.98 -10.91 -22.00
C TYR A 369 -1.04 -12.33 -21.43
N SER A 370 -1.75 -13.24 -22.10
CA SER A 370 -1.88 -14.64 -21.69
C SER A 370 -0.51 -15.34 -21.67
N GLN A 371 0.22 -15.26 -22.79
CA GLN A 371 1.59 -15.77 -22.89
C GLN A 371 2.55 -15.02 -21.97
N PHE A 372 2.46 -13.68 -21.89
CA PHE A 372 3.36 -12.90 -21.03
C PHE A 372 3.30 -13.36 -19.57
N TRP A 373 2.09 -13.53 -19.01
CA TRP A 373 1.95 -14.02 -17.63
C TRP A 373 2.40 -15.48 -17.48
N GLU A 374 2.27 -16.30 -18.53
CA GLU A 374 2.87 -17.65 -18.59
C GLU A 374 4.41 -17.60 -18.50
N GLU A 375 5.06 -16.68 -19.19
CA GLU A 375 6.52 -16.52 -19.13
C GLU A 375 6.98 -15.98 -17.77
N VAL A 376 6.23 -15.08 -17.13
CA VAL A 376 6.53 -14.64 -15.75
C VAL A 376 6.40 -15.82 -14.78
N TRP A 377 5.38 -16.67 -14.93
CA TRP A 377 5.19 -17.87 -14.11
C TRP A 377 6.38 -18.83 -14.25
N ASN A 378 6.80 -19.10 -15.48
CA ASN A 378 7.90 -20.02 -15.78
C ASN A 378 9.26 -19.47 -15.36
N PHE A 379 9.53 -18.19 -15.63
CA PHE A 379 10.82 -17.53 -15.33
C PHE A 379 11.13 -17.45 -13.83
N TYR A 380 10.10 -17.35 -12.99
CA TYR A 380 10.25 -17.38 -11.53
C TYR A 380 9.96 -18.75 -10.91
N GLU A 381 9.77 -19.79 -11.72
CA GLU A 381 9.55 -21.17 -11.27
C GLU A 381 8.49 -21.25 -10.15
N VAL A 382 7.28 -20.78 -10.45
CA VAL A 382 6.18 -20.71 -9.46
C VAL A 382 5.86 -22.10 -8.89
N VAL A 383 5.80 -22.18 -7.56
CA VAL A 383 5.51 -23.42 -6.84
C VAL A 383 4.01 -23.71 -6.89
N CYS A 384 3.66 -24.88 -7.40
CA CYS A 384 2.31 -25.43 -7.47
C CYS A 384 2.34 -26.95 -7.27
N SER A 385 1.30 -27.52 -6.65
CA SER A 385 1.13 -28.97 -6.55
C SER A 385 0.57 -29.57 -7.85
N LYS A 386 -0.13 -28.75 -8.63
CA LYS A 386 -0.73 -29.12 -9.91
C LYS A 386 -0.59 -27.96 -10.91
N PRO A 387 -0.14 -28.23 -12.15
CA PRO A 387 -0.01 -27.21 -13.18
C PRO A 387 -1.38 -26.72 -13.69
N TYR A 388 -1.36 -25.59 -14.40
CA TYR A 388 -2.53 -25.05 -15.10
C TYR A 388 -2.84 -25.83 -16.38
N ASP A 389 -4.10 -25.79 -16.81
CA ASP A 389 -4.55 -26.32 -18.10
C ASP A 389 -4.21 -25.33 -19.24
N GLN A 390 -4.27 -24.03 -18.95
CA GLN A 390 -3.90 -22.91 -19.83
C GLN A 390 -3.63 -21.64 -18.99
N PRO A 391 -2.83 -20.67 -19.45
CA PRO A 391 -2.47 -19.50 -18.63
C PRO A 391 -3.63 -18.54 -18.33
N SER A 392 -4.67 -18.48 -19.17
CA SER A 392 -5.88 -17.69 -18.87
C SER A 392 -7.12 -18.17 -19.63
N ARG A 393 -8.31 -18.04 -19.04
CA ARG A 393 -9.61 -18.25 -19.67
C ARG A 393 -10.49 -17.00 -19.51
N ARG A 394 -11.06 -16.50 -20.61
CA ARG A 394 -12.09 -15.44 -20.54
C ARG A 394 -13.39 -16.03 -20.02
N ILE A 395 -14.02 -15.38 -19.04
CA ILE A 395 -15.26 -15.84 -18.39
C ILE A 395 -16.40 -14.81 -18.43
N GLY A 396 -16.17 -13.64 -19.03
CA GLY A 396 -17.17 -12.58 -19.20
C GLY A 396 -16.64 -11.42 -20.04
N ASP A 397 -17.40 -10.32 -20.11
CA ASP A 397 -17.11 -9.21 -21.03
C ASP A 397 -16.17 -8.14 -20.45
N ARG A 398 -16.15 -7.93 -19.14
CA ARG A 398 -15.33 -6.88 -18.49
C ARG A 398 -13.86 -7.31 -18.47
N ILE A 399 -12.91 -6.37 -18.41
CA ILE A 399 -11.47 -6.72 -18.47
C ILE A 399 -11.02 -7.64 -17.33
N ILE A 400 -11.69 -7.55 -16.18
CA ILE A 400 -11.44 -8.38 -14.99
C ILE A 400 -12.05 -9.78 -15.08
N ASP A 401 -12.93 -10.04 -16.05
CA ASP A 401 -13.60 -11.34 -16.21
C ASP A 401 -12.68 -12.34 -16.92
N VAL A 402 -11.48 -12.52 -16.35
CA VAL A 402 -10.43 -13.45 -16.76
C VAL A 402 -10.07 -14.33 -15.58
N GLU A 403 -10.25 -15.63 -15.74
CA GLU A 403 -9.74 -16.64 -14.85
C GLU A 403 -8.29 -16.94 -15.23
N TRP A 404 -7.36 -16.61 -14.34
CA TRP A 404 -5.93 -16.84 -14.55
C TRP A 404 -5.54 -18.24 -14.07
N PHE A 405 -4.68 -18.90 -14.85
CA PHE A 405 -4.14 -20.24 -14.58
C PHE A 405 -5.21 -21.28 -14.13
N PRO A 406 -6.36 -21.40 -14.83
CA PRO A 406 -7.35 -22.45 -14.54
C PRO A 406 -6.71 -23.83 -14.48
N GLY A 407 -7.17 -24.64 -13.53
CA GLY A 407 -6.64 -25.98 -13.28
C GLY A 407 -5.47 -26.04 -12.30
N ALA A 408 -4.70 -24.96 -12.13
CA ALA A 408 -3.57 -24.95 -11.21
C ALA A 408 -4.01 -24.98 -9.74
N GLU A 409 -3.21 -25.65 -8.92
CA GLU A 409 -3.36 -25.70 -7.46
C GLU A 409 -2.04 -25.28 -6.82
N LEU A 410 -2.09 -24.21 -6.00
CA LEU A 410 -0.93 -23.53 -5.42
C LEU A 410 -1.25 -22.99 -4.02
N ASN A 411 -0.22 -22.52 -3.30
CA ASN A 411 -0.39 -21.74 -2.08
C ASN A 411 0.48 -20.46 -2.08
N TYR A 412 -0.08 -19.34 -1.60
CA TYR A 412 0.62 -18.06 -1.50
C TYR A 412 1.80 -18.13 -0.51
N ALA A 413 1.57 -18.67 0.69
CA ALA A 413 2.59 -18.76 1.72
C ALA A 413 3.70 -19.74 1.34
N GLU A 414 3.40 -20.80 0.58
CA GLU A 414 4.40 -21.73 0.07
C GLU A 414 5.39 -21.07 -0.90
N ASN A 415 4.89 -20.23 -1.81
CA ASN A 415 5.74 -19.47 -2.74
C ASN A 415 6.65 -18.46 -2.02
N ILE A 416 6.14 -17.84 -0.94
CA ILE A 416 6.92 -16.95 -0.05
C ILE A 416 7.96 -17.73 0.76
N LEU A 417 7.61 -18.94 1.23
CA LEU A 417 8.43 -19.81 2.09
C LEU A 417 9.17 -20.91 1.30
N ARG A 418 9.41 -20.68 0.00
CA ARG A 418 10.16 -21.60 -0.87
C ARG A 418 11.64 -21.71 -0.47
N TYR A 419 12.19 -20.65 0.12
CA TYR A 419 13.53 -20.65 0.69
C TYR A 419 13.46 -20.95 2.20
N ARG A 420 14.35 -21.82 2.66
CA ARG A 420 14.43 -22.32 4.04
C ARG A 420 15.89 -22.47 4.49
N ASP A 421 16.72 -21.53 4.05
CA ASP A 421 18.17 -21.50 4.28
C ASP A 421 18.56 -20.42 5.30
N ASP A 422 19.85 -20.32 5.61
CA ASP A 422 20.41 -19.35 6.58
C ASP A 422 20.56 -17.92 6.03
N GLY A 423 20.08 -17.65 4.81
CA GLY A 423 19.96 -16.29 4.28
C GLY A 423 19.01 -15.44 5.14
N VAL A 424 19.31 -14.16 5.29
CA VAL A 424 18.49 -13.23 6.09
C VAL A 424 17.19 -12.91 5.35
N ALA A 425 16.05 -13.31 5.92
CA ALA A 425 14.72 -12.97 5.41
C ALA A 425 14.26 -11.62 5.96
N LEU A 426 14.30 -11.42 7.28
CA LEU A 426 13.86 -10.20 7.94
C LEU A 426 15.00 -9.53 8.69
N ILE A 427 15.10 -8.21 8.55
CA ILE A 427 15.86 -7.33 9.44
C ILE A 427 14.82 -6.51 10.19
N CYS A 428 14.67 -6.73 11.48
CA CYS A 428 13.71 -6.02 12.33
C CYS A 428 14.43 -4.97 13.17
N VAL A 429 13.91 -3.75 13.16
CA VAL A 429 14.47 -2.60 13.90
C VAL A 429 13.32 -1.86 14.58
N ASP A 430 13.42 -1.59 15.88
CA ASP A 430 12.47 -0.73 16.58
C ASP A 430 12.99 0.72 16.73
N GLU A 431 12.11 1.64 17.12
CA GLU A 431 12.42 3.05 17.36
C GLU A 431 13.42 3.29 18.52
N ASP A 432 13.65 2.30 19.40
CA ASP A 432 14.71 2.36 20.41
C ASP A 432 16.08 1.90 19.84
N GLY A 433 16.13 1.51 18.56
CA GLY A 433 17.32 1.02 17.88
C GLY A 433 17.65 -0.46 18.15
N LYS A 434 16.75 -1.24 18.76
CA LYS A 434 16.96 -2.68 18.96
C LYS A 434 16.86 -3.39 17.62
N GLU A 435 17.87 -4.20 17.30
CA GLU A 435 18.00 -4.91 16.04
C GLU A 435 17.85 -6.42 16.24
N LEU A 436 17.10 -7.07 15.36
CA LEU A 436 17.04 -8.53 15.25
C LEU A 436 17.07 -8.95 13.78
N LYS A 437 17.82 -10.00 13.46
CA LYS A 437 17.81 -10.64 12.13
C LYS A 437 17.17 -12.02 12.23
N VAL A 438 16.38 -12.37 11.22
CA VAL A 438 15.68 -13.66 11.12
C VAL A 438 16.03 -14.28 9.78
N THR A 439 16.51 -15.53 9.78
CA THR A 439 16.81 -16.26 8.55
C THR A 439 15.54 -16.82 7.88
N PHE A 440 15.62 -17.21 6.61
CA PHE A 440 14.52 -17.90 5.92
C PHE A 440 14.12 -19.19 6.66
N ALA A 441 15.09 -19.97 7.14
CA ALA A 441 14.85 -21.14 7.99
C ALA A 441 14.09 -20.79 9.29
N GLN A 442 14.53 -19.76 10.02
CA GLN A 442 13.87 -19.31 11.27
C GLN A 442 12.44 -18.78 11.01
N MET A 443 12.24 -18.03 9.92
CA MET A 443 10.92 -17.53 9.54
C MET A 443 9.95 -18.68 9.22
N TYR A 444 10.42 -19.73 8.52
CA TYR A 444 9.61 -20.93 8.26
C TYR A 444 9.18 -21.61 9.56
N GLU A 445 10.09 -21.77 10.53
CA GLU A 445 9.80 -22.40 11.82
C GLU A 445 8.81 -21.60 12.69
N GLU A 446 8.90 -20.27 12.68
CA GLU A 446 7.90 -19.40 13.33
C GLU A 446 6.53 -19.51 12.65
N VAL A 447 6.45 -19.40 11.31
CA VAL A 447 5.18 -19.56 10.58
C VAL A 447 4.54 -20.93 10.85
N ARG A 448 5.36 -21.99 10.91
CA ARG A 448 4.93 -23.36 11.23
C ARG A 448 4.31 -23.46 12.62
N LEU A 449 4.88 -22.79 13.62
CA LEU A 449 4.33 -22.71 14.97
C LEU A 449 2.99 -21.94 15.00
N TYR A 450 2.91 -20.79 14.31
CA TYR A 450 1.70 -19.98 14.22
C TYR A 450 0.57 -20.75 13.51
N ALA A 451 0.85 -21.42 12.39
CA ALA A 451 -0.13 -22.20 11.66
C ALA A 451 -0.66 -23.38 12.49
N ALA A 452 0.22 -24.08 13.20
CA ALA A 452 -0.20 -25.14 14.12
C ALA A 452 -1.09 -24.61 15.25
N ALA A 453 -0.77 -23.43 15.82
CA ALA A 453 -1.59 -22.79 16.85
C ALA A 453 -2.96 -22.33 16.32
N PHE A 454 -3.02 -21.71 15.13
CA PHE A 454 -4.27 -21.34 14.47
C PHE A 454 -5.15 -22.56 14.15
N LYS A 455 -4.57 -23.64 13.63
CA LYS A 455 -5.26 -24.91 13.38
C LYS A 455 -5.84 -25.53 14.66
N LYS A 456 -5.14 -25.38 15.80
CA LYS A 456 -5.58 -25.87 17.12
C LYS A 456 -6.70 -25.05 17.75
N ILE A 457 -6.82 -23.75 17.42
CA ILE A 457 -7.99 -22.93 17.81
C ILE A 457 -9.11 -22.93 16.76
N GLY A 458 -9.00 -23.75 15.71
CA GLY A 458 -10.09 -23.97 14.74
C GLY A 458 -10.15 -22.99 13.58
N LEU A 459 -9.02 -22.40 13.16
CA LEU A 459 -8.96 -21.68 11.87
C LEU A 459 -9.23 -22.64 10.71
N GLN A 460 -10.09 -22.23 9.77
CA GLN A 460 -10.46 -22.99 8.58
C GLN A 460 -10.37 -22.15 7.30
N LYS A 461 -10.37 -22.82 6.15
CA LYS A 461 -10.41 -22.16 4.84
C LYS A 461 -11.57 -21.17 4.75
N GLY A 462 -11.31 -19.95 4.28
CA GLY A 462 -12.32 -18.91 4.13
C GLY A 462 -12.68 -18.15 5.42
N ASP A 463 -12.19 -18.57 6.59
CA ASP A 463 -12.19 -17.72 7.79
C ASP A 463 -11.37 -16.45 7.55
N ARG A 464 -11.56 -15.44 8.41
CA ARG A 464 -10.89 -14.15 8.31
C ARG A 464 -10.15 -13.86 9.61
N VAL A 465 -8.89 -13.44 9.53
CA VAL A 465 -8.08 -13.04 10.68
C VAL A 465 -7.73 -11.57 10.52
N ALA A 466 -8.19 -10.75 11.47
CA ALA A 466 -7.86 -9.34 11.53
C ALA A 466 -6.52 -9.13 12.23
N CYS A 467 -5.78 -8.12 11.78
CA CYS A 467 -4.53 -7.69 12.38
C CYS A 467 -4.60 -6.19 12.70
N TYR A 468 -4.24 -5.83 13.94
CA TYR A 468 -4.25 -4.45 14.44
C TYR A 468 -2.96 -4.19 15.22
N MET A 469 -1.88 -3.91 14.49
CA MET A 469 -0.55 -3.65 15.07
C MET A 469 0.36 -2.85 14.13
N SER A 470 1.48 -2.40 14.68
CA SER A 470 2.57 -1.76 13.93
C SER A 470 3.37 -2.75 13.07
N ASN A 471 4.35 -2.26 12.31
CA ASN A 471 5.06 -3.05 11.30
C ASN A 471 6.07 -4.03 11.91
N ARG A 472 5.60 -5.23 12.26
CA ARG A 472 6.37 -6.22 13.03
C ARG A 472 6.39 -7.59 12.37
N ARG A 473 7.45 -8.37 12.65
CA ARG A 473 7.60 -9.76 12.19
C ARG A 473 6.43 -10.66 12.59
N GLU A 474 5.84 -10.44 13.77
CA GLU A 474 4.72 -11.24 14.26
C GLU A 474 3.47 -11.11 13.36
N ALA A 475 3.30 -9.97 12.67
CA ALA A 475 2.26 -9.80 11.66
C ALA A 475 2.54 -10.64 10.40
N ILE A 476 3.79 -10.70 9.94
CA ILE A 476 4.19 -11.54 8.79
C ILE A 476 4.01 -13.02 9.11
N TYR A 477 4.43 -13.46 10.30
CA TYR A 477 4.26 -14.86 10.73
C TYR A 477 2.78 -15.25 10.75
N SER A 478 1.93 -14.37 11.27
CA SER A 478 0.47 -14.55 11.30
C SER A 478 -0.13 -14.58 9.90
N MET A 479 0.25 -13.63 9.04
CA MET A 479 -0.25 -13.54 7.66
C MET A 479 0.08 -14.82 6.86
N LEU A 480 1.33 -15.28 6.92
CA LEU A 480 1.77 -16.49 6.20
C LEU A 480 1.12 -17.75 6.78
N ALA A 481 0.96 -17.83 8.10
CA ALA A 481 0.23 -18.93 8.73
C ALA A 481 -1.24 -18.99 8.27
N VAL A 482 -1.93 -17.85 8.26
CA VAL A 482 -3.33 -17.73 7.82
C VAL A 482 -3.48 -18.06 6.33
N ALA A 483 -2.59 -17.54 5.48
CA ALA A 483 -2.57 -17.82 4.05
C ALA A 483 -2.22 -19.29 3.71
N SER A 484 -1.37 -19.95 4.52
CA SER A 484 -1.06 -21.38 4.35
C SER A 484 -2.30 -22.29 4.49
N MET A 485 -3.33 -21.82 5.20
CA MET A 485 -4.59 -22.53 5.44
C MET A 485 -5.75 -22.06 4.55
N GLY A 486 -5.52 -21.11 3.63
CA GLY A 486 -6.56 -20.54 2.76
C GLY A 486 -7.59 -19.68 3.49
N ALA A 487 -7.23 -19.14 4.65
CA ALA A 487 -7.98 -18.09 5.31
C ALA A 487 -7.52 -16.70 4.81
N MET A 488 -8.36 -15.69 4.99
CA MET A 488 -8.06 -14.31 4.58
C MET A 488 -7.44 -13.52 5.72
N PHE A 489 -6.39 -12.76 5.40
CA PHE A 489 -5.74 -11.82 6.33
C PHE A 489 -6.03 -10.38 5.91
N GLY A 490 -6.13 -9.48 6.90
CA GLY A 490 -6.41 -8.06 6.65
C GLY A 490 -6.56 -7.31 7.97
N GLY A 491 -7.00 -6.06 7.93
CA GLY A 491 -7.35 -5.33 9.15
C GLY A 491 -7.31 -3.81 9.02
N PRO A 492 -7.70 -3.11 10.09
CA PRO A 492 -7.60 -1.66 10.21
C PRO A 492 -6.17 -1.21 10.54
N LEU A 493 -5.84 0.03 10.18
CA LEU A 493 -4.53 0.61 10.47
C LEU A 493 -4.40 0.87 12.00
N PRO A 494 -3.22 0.65 12.62
CA PRO A 494 -3.01 0.70 14.07
C PRO A 494 -3.24 2.08 14.71
N PHE A 495 -3.34 3.14 13.91
CA PHE A 495 -3.59 4.51 14.37
C PHE A 495 -5.07 4.92 14.32
N TYR A 496 -5.97 4.03 13.87
CA TYR A 496 -7.40 4.32 13.86
C TYR A 496 -7.97 4.25 15.29
N GLY A 497 -8.88 5.16 15.62
CA GLY A 497 -9.58 5.15 16.90
C GLY A 497 -10.50 3.93 17.05
N PRO A 498 -10.82 3.50 18.29
CA PRO A 498 -11.55 2.26 18.56
C PRO A 498 -12.85 2.10 17.75
N LYS A 499 -13.64 3.17 17.57
CA LYS A 499 -14.85 3.16 16.72
C LYS A 499 -14.59 2.80 15.26
N ALA A 500 -13.58 3.42 14.64
CA ALA A 500 -13.22 3.16 13.24
C ALA A 500 -12.65 1.74 13.05
N VAL A 501 -11.89 1.27 14.03
CA VAL A 501 -11.41 -0.12 14.11
C VAL A 501 -12.59 -1.08 14.23
N ALA A 502 -13.53 -0.85 15.15
CA ALA A 502 -14.74 -1.67 15.36
C ALA A 502 -15.64 -1.69 14.11
N ALA A 503 -15.81 -0.57 13.42
CA ALA A 503 -16.55 -0.51 12.15
C ALA A 503 -15.92 -1.41 11.07
N ILE A 504 -14.58 -1.38 10.94
CA ILE A 504 -13.86 -2.28 10.02
C ILE A 504 -13.99 -3.74 10.47
N MET A 505 -13.91 -4.05 11.76
CA MET A 505 -14.16 -5.41 12.26
C MET A 505 -15.58 -5.89 11.91
N ASN A 506 -16.60 -5.06 12.08
CA ASN A 506 -17.99 -5.41 11.75
C ASN A 506 -18.22 -5.63 10.23
N ILE A 507 -17.53 -4.88 9.37
CA ILE A 507 -17.55 -5.09 7.92
C ILE A 507 -16.82 -6.39 7.54
N MET A 508 -15.64 -6.63 8.11
CA MET A 508 -14.77 -7.77 7.82
C MET A 508 -15.27 -9.10 8.43
N LYS A 509 -15.91 -9.06 9.60
CA LYS A 509 -16.29 -10.21 10.43
C LYS A 509 -15.14 -11.23 10.62
N PRO A 510 -14.01 -10.81 11.20
CA PRO A 510 -12.88 -11.67 11.51
C PRO A 510 -13.20 -12.63 12.65
N LYS A 511 -12.88 -13.92 12.47
CA LYS A 511 -13.02 -14.94 13.50
C LYS A 511 -11.99 -14.76 14.63
N PHE A 512 -10.79 -14.30 14.26
CA PHE A 512 -9.72 -14.02 15.22
C PHE A 512 -9.12 -12.64 14.97
N LEU A 513 -8.70 -11.98 16.05
CA LEU A 513 -7.92 -10.75 16.02
C LEU A 513 -6.53 -11.02 16.58
N ILE A 514 -5.48 -10.59 15.88
CA ILE A 514 -4.15 -10.46 16.45
C ILE A 514 -3.76 -8.97 16.57
N THR A 515 -3.23 -8.59 17.74
CA THR A 515 -2.96 -7.21 18.14
C THR A 515 -1.70 -7.15 19.01
N VAL A 516 -1.12 -5.97 19.18
CA VAL A 516 -0.17 -5.69 20.28
C VAL A 516 -0.90 -5.20 21.54
N ASP A 517 -0.18 -5.09 22.65
CA ASP A 517 -0.64 -4.39 23.87
C ASP A 517 -0.25 -2.90 23.88
N ILE A 518 0.94 -2.58 23.38
CA ILE A 518 1.46 -1.22 23.16
C ILE A 518 2.21 -1.22 21.82
N PHE A 519 2.07 -0.15 21.04
CA PHE A 519 3.08 0.23 20.04
C PHE A 519 3.61 1.65 20.32
N GLN A 520 4.76 1.97 19.75
CA GLN A 520 5.45 3.25 19.91
C GLN A 520 5.52 3.97 18.56
N PHE A 521 5.30 5.28 18.59
CA PHE A 521 5.59 6.13 17.45
C PHE A 521 6.00 7.53 17.90
N ASN A 522 7.19 7.99 17.50
CA ASN A 522 7.74 9.30 17.86
C ASN A 522 7.81 9.48 19.40
N LYS A 523 8.36 8.48 20.08
CA LYS A 523 8.40 8.27 21.55
C LYS A 523 7.04 8.22 22.26
N ARG A 524 5.92 8.43 21.57
CA ARG A 524 4.59 8.31 22.14
C ARG A 524 4.19 6.85 22.15
N GLU A 525 3.79 6.36 23.31
CA GLU A 525 3.16 5.05 23.44
C GLU A 525 1.67 5.13 23.15
N PHE A 526 1.17 4.13 22.44
CA PHE A 526 -0.23 3.92 22.13
C PHE A 526 -0.64 2.59 22.77
N ASN A 527 -1.31 2.67 23.93
CA ASN A 527 -1.76 1.50 24.68
C ASN A 527 -3.05 0.97 24.04
N THR A 528 -2.92 -0.04 23.18
CA THR A 528 -4.07 -0.65 22.48
C THR A 528 -4.98 -1.38 23.44
N LEU A 529 -4.47 -1.92 24.57
CA LEU A 529 -5.28 -2.61 25.58
C LEU A 529 -6.46 -1.78 26.09
N ASP A 530 -6.26 -0.48 26.29
CA ASP A 530 -7.32 0.41 26.83
C ASP A 530 -8.48 0.59 25.83
N SER A 531 -8.20 0.43 24.53
CA SER A 531 -9.17 0.52 23.44
C SER A 531 -9.78 -0.82 23.04
N LEU A 532 -9.13 -1.95 23.32
CA LEU A 532 -9.59 -3.27 22.90
C LEU A 532 -11.02 -3.63 23.38
N PRO A 533 -11.45 -3.33 24.62
CA PRO A 533 -12.82 -3.61 25.06
C PRO A 533 -13.89 -2.96 24.16
N GLU A 534 -13.73 -1.69 23.78
CA GLU A 534 -14.63 -0.98 22.86
C GLU A 534 -14.60 -1.57 21.44
N ILE A 535 -13.46 -2.14 21.03
CA ILE A 535 -13.29 -2.74 19.69
C ILE A 535 -13.94 -4.11 19.59
N VAL A 536 -13.80 -4.98 20.61
CA VAL A 536 -14.08 -6.41 20.48
C VAL A 536 -15.27 -6.93 21.31
N ASN A 537 -15.65 -6.26 22.41
CA ASN A 537 -16.57 -6.91 23.36
C ASN A 537 -17.99 -7.04 22.80
N ASP A 538 -18.42 -6.14 21.92
CA ASP A 538 -19.70 -6.16 21.21
C ASP A 538 -19.65 -6.95 19.88
N GLN A 539 -18.54 -7.62 19.57
CA GLN A 539 -18.32 -8.33 18.31
C GLN A 539 -18.38 -9.85 18.51
N GLU A 540 -19.59 -10.43 18.59
CA GLU A 540 -19.81 -11.87 18.88
C GLU A 540 -19.07 -12.84 17.94
N PHE A 541 -18.71 -12.40 16.73
CA PHE A 541 -17.97 -13.21 15.76
C PHE A 541 -16.47 -13.38 16.07
N ILE A 542 -15.91 -12.64 17.04
CA ILE A 542 -14.49 -12.74 17.43
C ILE A 542 -14.31 -13.83 18.49
N GLU A 543 -13.97 -15.04 18.06
CA GLU A 543 -13.75 -16.21 18.91
C GLU A 543 -12.43 -16.15 19.72
N LYS A 544 -11.44 -15.37 19.27
CA LYS A 544 -10.16 -15.19 19.98
C LYS A 544 -9.49 -13.86 19.68
N VAL A 545 -8.98 -13.21 20.74
CA VAL A 545 -8.06 -12.06 20.64
C VAL A 545 -6.68 -12.50 21.11
N ILE A 546 -5.66 -12.35 20.26
CA ILE A 546 -4.28 -12.76 20.51
C ILE A 546 -3.44 -11.49 20.69
N ILE A 547 -2.97 -11.26 21.92
CA ILE A 547 -2.27 -10.03 22.32
C ILE A 547 -0.76 -10.31 22.38
N ILE A 548 0.01 -9.55 21.60
CA ILE A 548 1.48 -9.59 21.60
C ILE A 548 1.99 -8.59 22.65
N PRO A 549 2.67 -9.06 23.72
CA PRO A 549 3.29 -8.18 24.71
C PRO A 549 4.58 -7.56 24.15
N THR A 550 4.69 -6.24 24.14
CA THR A 550 5.84 -5.50 23.56
C THR A 550 6.76 -4.84 24.59
N ARG A 551 6.40 -4.86 25.89
CA ARG A 551 7.22 -4.33 27.00
C ARG A 551 7.56 -5.39 28.05
N GLU A 552 8.60 -5.11 28.82
CA GLU A 552 8.83 -5.79 30.09
C GLU A 552 7.64 -5.54 31.03
N GLY A 553 7.16 -6.58 31.71
CA GLY A 553 5.95 -6.50 32.54
C GLY A 553 4.61 -6.49 31.79
N SER A 554 4.56 -6.37 30.45
CA SER A 554 3.29 -6.42 29.68
C SER A 554 2.44 -7.65 29.99
N LYS A 555 3.09 -8.81 30.19
CA LYS A 555 2.42 -10.08 30.56
C LYS A 555 1.82 -10.11 31.97
N LEU A 556 2.13 -9.13 32.82
CA LEU A 556 1.58 -8.99 34.17
C LEU A 556 0.32 -8.10 34.19
N LYS A 557 -0.01 -7.44 33.08
CA LYS A 557 -1.25 -6.67 32.95
C LYS A 557 -2.45 -7.62 32.92
N ASP A 558 -3.53 -7.21 33.59
CA ASP A 558 -4.81 -7.88 33.45
C ASP A 558 -5.42 -7.59 32.07
N ILE A 559 -5.93 -8.63 31.41
CA ILE A 559 -6.62 -8.58 30.12
C ILE A 559 -8.06 -9.13 30.21
N SER A 560 -8.56 -9.38 31.43
CA SER A 560 -9.90 -9.91 31.71
C SER A 560 -11.05 -9.04 31.18
N SER A 561 -10.80 -7.74 30.96
CA SER A 561 -11.73 -6.79 30.34
C SER A 561 -11.88 -6.95 28.83
N VAL A 562 -10.98 -7.70 28.18
CA VAL A 562 -10.98 -7.97 26.73
C VAL A 562 -11.52 -9.37 26.50
N ASN A 563 -12.73 -9.46 25.94
CA ASN A 563 -13.40 -10.73 25.68
C ASN A 563 -12.54 -11.66 24.81
N ASN A 564 -12.57 -12.95 25.12
CA ASN A 564 -11.87 -14.02 24.40
C ASN A 564 -10.34 -13.84 24.26
N SER A 565 -9.71 -12.98 25.08
CA SER A 565 -8.29 -12.67 24.98
C SER A 565 -7.34 -13.80 25.43
N CYS A 566 -6.09 -13.72 25.00
CA CYS A 566 -4.93 -14.45 25.51
C CYS A 566 -3.63 -13.75 25.08
N PHE A 567 -2.52 -14.00 25.77
CA PHE A 567 -1.20 -13.56 25.31
C PHE A 567 -0.64 -14.50 24.23
N LEU A 568 0.22 -13.95 23.36
CA LEU A 568 0.84 -14.66 22.24
C LEU A 568 1.49 -16.00 22.65
N ASP A 569 2.21 -16.06 23.79
CA ASP A 569 2.86 -17.31 24.19
C ASP A 569 1.89 -18.38 24.68
N GLU A 570 0.74 -18.01 25.24
CA GLU A 570 -0.35 -18.94 25.53
C GLU A 570 -0.98 -19.49 24.25
N PHE A 571 -1.17 -18.63 23.24
CA PHE A 571 -1.59 -19.03 21.90
C PHE A 571 -0.58 -20.00 21.26
N LEU A 572 0.70 -19.64 21.16
CA LEU A 572 1.73 -20.46 20.51
C LEU A 572 2.00 -21.78 21.24
N LYS A 573 1.83 -21.85 22.57
CA LYS A 573 1.87 -23.12 23.33
C LYS A 573 0.88 -24.16 22.79
N ARG A 574 -0.30 -23.74 22.30
CA ARG A 574 -1.31 -24.64 21.71
C ARG A 574 -0.83 -25.31 20.41
N GLY A 575 0.09 -24.66 19.69
CA GLY A 575 0.67 -25.18 18.44
C GLY A 575 1.69 -26.30 18.62
N ARG A 576 2.10 -26.62 19.85
CA ARG A 576 3.01 -27.73 20.15
C ARG A 576 2.24 -28.99 20.53
N ASN A 577 2.79 -30.14 20.14
CA ASN A 577 2.36 -31.44 20.62
C ASN A 577 2.86 -31.68 22.06
N SER A 578 2.39 -32.76 22.69
CA SER A 578 2.73 -33.11 24.08
C SER A 578 4.22 -33.45 24.31
N ASP A 579 4.96 -33.76 23.26
CA ASP A 579 6.41 -33.97 23.24
C ASP A 579 7.21 -32.66 23.02
N GLY A 580 6.52 -31.52 22.87
CA GLY A 580 7.11 -30.21 22.59
C GLY A 580 7.38 -29.94 21.10
N ASN A 581 7.27 -30.96 20.23
CA ASN A 581 7.44 -30.81 18.80
C ASN A 581 6.31 -29.99 18.19
N ILE A 582 6.62 -29.25 17.14
CA ILE A 582 5.64 -28.54 16.33
C ILE A 582 5.24 -29.47 15.17
N PRO A 583 3.96 -29.57 14.77
CA PRO A 583 3.55 -30.27 13.55
C PRO A 583 4.21 -29.72 12.28
N GLU A 584 4.27 -30.53 11.22
CA GLU A 584 4.71 -30.07 9.90
C GLU A 584 3.77 -28.98 9.35
N LEU A 585 4.33 -27.99 8.63
CA LEU A 585 3.54 -26.96 7.96
C LEU A 585 2.97 -27.53 6.66
N VAL A 586 1.69 -27.88 6.70
CA VAL A 586 0.93 -28.26 5.50
C VAL A 586 0.46 -27.00 4.79
N PHE A 587 0.89 -26.81 3.54
CA PHE A 587 0.37 -25.79 2.65
C PHE A 587 -0.85 -26.35 1.92
N GLU A 588 -2.04 -25.95 2.37
CA GLU A 588 -3.29 -26.33 1.72
C GLU A 588 -3.32 -25.73 0.31
N GLN A 589 -3.65 -26.55 -0.70
CA GLN A 589 -3.51 -26.19 -2.11
C GLN A 589 -4.83 -25.69 -2.68
N PHE A 590 -4.79 -24.58 -3.42
CA PHE A 590 -5.99 -23.89 -3.89
C PHE A 590 -5.85 -23.35 -5.32
N SER A 591 -6.97 -23.06 -5.97
CA SER A 591 -6.96 -22.38 -7.27
C SER A 591 -6.34 -20.98 -7.16
N PHE A 592 -5.78 -20.50 -8.28
CA PHE A 592 -5.13 -19.19 -8.40
C PHE A 592 -5.96 -18.04 -7.80
N ASN A 593 -7.29 -18.09 -7.97
CA ASN A 593 -8.24 -17.06 -7.53
C ASN A 593 -8.68 -17.17 -6.05
N GLN A 594 -8.15 -18.11 -5.27
CA GLN A 594 -8.46 -18.26 -3.84
C GLN A 594 -8.23 -16.95 -3.06
N PRO A 595 -9.24 -16.36 -2.39
CA PRO A 595 -9.04 -15.19 -1.55
C PRO A 595 -8.03 -15.42 -0.41
N VAL A 596 -7.09 -14.49 -0.24
CA VAL A 596 -6.09 -14.49 0.85
C VAL A 596 -5.93 -13.14 1.54
N PHE A 597 -6.27 -12.02 0.88
CA PHE A 597 -6.22 -10.69 1.50
C PHE A 597 -7.54 -9.95 1.40
N ILE A 598 -7.85 -9.16 2.44
CA ILE A 598 -8.88 -8.12 2.44
C ILE A 598 -8.29 -6.79 2.91
N ASN A 599 -8.20 -5.82 2.01
CA ASN A 599 -7.62 -4.50 2.27
C ASN A 599 -8.70 -3.42 2.17
N PHE A 600 -8.75 -2.50 3.13
CA PHE A 600 -9.77 -1.44 3.17
C PHE A 600 -9.29 -0.14 2.53
N THR A 601 -10.14 0.50 1.74
CA THR A 601 -9.92 1.85 1.18
C THR A 601 -10.99 2.83 1.64
N SER A 602 -10.59 4.09 1.80
CA SER A 602 -11.52 5.24 1.84
C SER A 602 -12.29 5.28 0.50
N GLY A 603 -13.56 4.89 0.52
CA GLY A 603 -14.42 4.99 -0.65
C GLY A 603 -15.01 6.40 -0.80
N THR A 604 -15.41 6.77 -2.01
CA THR A 604 -16.23 7.96 -2.30
C THR A 604 -17.63 7.94 -1.65
N THR A 605 -17.96 6.89 -0.91
CA THR A 605 -19.31 6.59 -0.39
C THR A 605 -19.34 6.49 1.14
N GLY A 606 -18.40 7.12 1.85
CA GLY A 606 -18.33 7.23 3.32
C GLY A 606 -17.94 5.96 4.09
N PHE A 607 -18.30 4.77 3.60
CA PHE A 607 -17.90 3.49 4.21
C PHE A 607 -16.65 2.89 3.54
N PRO A 608 -15.70 2.31 4.31
CA PRO A 608 -14.52 1.67 3.75
C PRO A 608 -14.86 0.50 2.82
N LYS A 609 -14.32 0.50 1.60
CA LYS A 609 -14.50 -0.60 0.62
C LYS A 609 -13.44 -1.67 0.88
N GLY A 610 -13.86 -2.90 1.17
CA GLY A 610 -12.95 -4.04 1.32
C GLY A 610 -12.59 -4.67 -0.03
N LEU A 611 -11.38 -4.45 -0.53
CA LEU A 611 -10.87 -5.08 -1.75
C LEU A 611 -10.31 -6.46 -1.43
N VAL A 612 -10.84 -7.49 -2.08
CA VAL A 612 -10.44 -8.89 -1.90
C VAL A 612 -9.44 -9.29 -2.98
N HIS A 613 -8.31 -9.83 -2.57
CA HIS A 613 -7.22 -10.23 -3.47
C HIS A 613 -6.91 -11.73 -3.34
N SER A 614 -6.52 -12.34 -4.46
CA SER A 614 -6.28 -13.77 -4.59
C SER A 614 -4.86 -14.20 -4.21
N ALA A 615 -4.69 -15.51 -3.97
CA ALA A 615 -3.39 -16.14 -3.81
C ALA A 615 -2.47 -15.84 -5.01
N GLY A 616 -3.00 -15.84 -6.23
CA GLY A 616 -2.27 -15.52 -7.45
C GLY A 616 -1.74 -14.08 -7.59
N THR A 617 -2.16 -13.14 -6.72
CA THR A 617 -1.65 -11.75 -6.75
C THR A 617 -0.15 -11.62 -6.46
N PHE A 618 0.53 -12.70 -6.04
CA PHE A 618 1.98 -12.73 -5.97
C PHE A 618 2.65 -12.59 -7.36
N LEU A 619 2.00 -13.03 -8.45
CA LEU A 619 2.61 -13.04 -9.79
C LEU A 619 2.90 -11.62 -10.32
N PRO A 620 1.99 -10.64 -10.18
CA PRO A 620 2.31 -9.21 -10.30
C PRO A 620 3.50 -8.74 -9.46
N LEU A 621 3.65 -9.21 -8.21
CA LEU A 621 4.78 -8.81 -7.35
C LEU A 621 6.13 -9.33 -7.87
N LEU A 622 6.15 -10.51 -8.49
CA LEU A 622 7.35 -11.04 -9.16
C LEU A 622 7.75 -10.20 -10.37
N ARG A 623 6.78 -9.69 -11.14
CA ARG A 623 7.03 -8.69 -12.19
C ARG A 623 7.55 -7.38 -11.59
N ASP A 624 6.88 -6.85 -10.57
CA ASP A 624 7.15 -5.52 -10.02
C ASP A 624 8.51 -5.44 -9.32
N PHE A 625 8.80 -6.36 -8.41
CA PHE A 625 10.09 -6.40 -7.73
C PHE A 625 11.18 -7.06 -8.58
N GLY A 626 10.88 -8.21 -9.17
CA GLY A 626 11.88 -9.01 -9.85
C GLY A 626 12.32 -8.38 -11.18
N LEU A 627 11.38 -7.93 -12.02
CA LEU A 627 11.71 -7.34 -13.33
C LEU A 627 11.93 -5.82 -13.25
N HIS A 628 10.94 -5.07 -12.73
CA HIS A 628 10.99 -3.60 -12.76
C HIS A 628 11.93 -3.00 -11.70
N CYS A 629 11.95 -3.53 -10.48
CA CYS A 629 12.92 -3.10 -9.46
C CYS A 629 14.24 -3.89 -9.52
N ASN A 630 14.35 -4.88 -10.42
CA ASN A 630 15.53 -5.73 -10.62
C ASN A 630 16.08 -6.35 -9.30
N LEU A 631 15.17 -6.86 -8.44
CA LEU A 631 15.53 -7.47 -7.17
C LEU A 631 15.96 -8.94 -7.31
N ASP A 632 16.84 -9.35 -6.41
CA ASP A 632 17.45 -10.67 -6.33
C ASP A 632 17.74 -11.08 -4.86
N ARG A 633 18.34 -12.25 -4.66
CA ARG A 633 18.77 -12.75 -3.34
C ARG A 633 19.83 -11.92 -2.61
N THR A 634 20.42 -10.92 -3.26
CA THR A 634 21.37 -9.97 -2.63
C THR A 634 20.71 -8.64 -2.24
N SER A 635 19.45 -8.47 -2.62
CA SER A 635 18.71 -7.22 -2.46
C SER A 635 18.15 -7.08 -1.05
N VAL A 636 18.15 -5.85 -0.55
CA VAL A 636 17.53 -5.48 0.72
C VAL A 636 16.51 -4.39 0.46
N THR A 637 15.26 -4.64 0.84
CA THR A 637 14.15 -3.71 0.65
C THR A 637 13.79 -3.03 1.96
N LEU A 638 13.42 -1.75 1.89
CA LEU A 638 12.98 -1.00 3.06
C LEU A 638 11.46 -0.91 3.13
N ALA A 639 10.83 -1.68 4.03
CA ALA A 639 9.45 -1.48 4.46
C ALA A 639 9.41 -0.52 5.66
N MET A 640 9.70 0.75 5.38
CA MET A 640 9.56 1.86 6.30
C MET A 640 8.95 3.01 5.52
N GLN A 641 7.84 3.55 5.99
CA GLN A 641 7.45 4.88 5.57
C GLN A 641 7.71 5.89 6.69
N PRO A 642 8.47 6.94 6.41
CA PRO A 642 8.65 8.04 7.33
C PRO A 642 7.36 8.87 7.52
N ALA A 643 7.12 9.27 8.76
CA ALA A 643 6.22 10.39 9.08
C ALA A 643 6.88 11.74 8.78
N SER A 644 6.16 12.86 8.86
CA SER A 644 6.79 14.17 8.74
C SER A 644 7.51 14.60 10.01
N ILE A 645 8.51 15.44 9.80
CA ILE A 645 9.49 15.92 10.78
C ILE A 645 8.92 16.93 11.80
N LYS A 646 7.62 17.26 11.76
CA LYS A 646 7.06 18.43 12.46
C LYS A 646 6.85 18.28 13.98
N GLN A 647 7.78 17.66 14.70
CA GLN A 647 7.95 17.75 16.16
C GLN A 647 9.45 17.72 16.53
N LEU A 648 10.12 18.85 16.29
CA LEU A 648 11.43 19.21 16.85
C LEU A 648 11.28 20.56 17.56
#